data_AF-A0A9X9MIM2-F1
#
_entry.id   AF-A0A9X9MIM2-F1
#
_cell.length_a   1.000
_cell.length_b   1.000
_cell.length_c   1.000
_cell.angle_alpha   90.00
_cell.angle_beta   90.00
_cell.angle_gamma   90.00
#
_symmetry.space_group_name_H-M   'P 1'
#
loop_
_entity.id
_entity.type
_entity.pdbx_description
1 polymer ?
#
loop_
_entity_poly.entity_id
_entity_poly.type
_entity_poly.pdbx_seq_one_letter_code
_entity_poly.pdbx_strand_id
1 'polypeptide(L)'
;MSSSKRRKLEIVPESKGQSAFAARQALLANASTQESSKLCPSDDNAVKNSYPDRSDEPQVYWSPEDNSPKQRLLKNKEHTLPIVDSDSKDESKISDQIEEIYKQKCSEPQAVLPLAAKPEIVLSTIKPSHRNLRQLENGSIYVKLAPGERLVVLGQYGILVHKGEITLLGATLKRSKSLFKVYALPTHSLPVIRSKGTFISTAEISLHPIQSGLENLKFLSPLYGSLLGDNCGILGPKYQNLFQESKSSTFQILFSSSEGPQKSCVQPLSLSPEWNICISDCLSGPLQNNAIMVCGPKSTGKSTFVKFLLNRLLSKYDDQIKQQSAVLLDLDPGQPEYSPPGQLSLIHVMEPNLGTPFSHPVSGCQNIVLKSHSIAAISPAMDSDLFMACSIDLFSTYRDLRLHTNCIPLIINTPGWILGTGLEILVNLVKNIRPTKVIYMSHEGPPEVVKSLQEADKSTSFITVPSQICETPIRTAAHLRTMQYMSYFHLDFSNKKSTVWNSRPLTSIPPWEIKYSGNSSGILGIMCYGEQPPLGLISETINGTIVSVVVVDDLLAIPGWSSDLEGQDETQVPLDLSKSNFCQVGKIETPLILRSPEDLPYFNPANVISLHPQHSYCLGLALVRGIDVSRHRIQALTPISPNLIEELQQNRKSIILLSGKLDTPGWAYTEDLLSRAALEKGSTIQYGSGKSYQSKFEGKAETDCKIECRKTFNTNFKEIPWVEKLEGSQGRGVGSRVWRVRRDLGKTSEGWDS
;
A
#
# COMPACT_ATOMS: atom_id res chain seq x y z
N MET A 1 -40.01 -29.78 -56.81
CA MET A 1 -39.80 -31.05 -56.10
C MET A 1 -38.48 -30.99 -55.35
N SER A 2 -38.51 -31.42 -54.09
CA SER A 2 -37.39 -31.69 -53.15
C SER A 2 -36.43 -30.54 -52.81
N SER A 3 -36.55 -30.00 -51.59
CA SER A 3 -35.38 -29.83 -50.72
C SER A 3 -35.78 -29.87 -49.24
N SER A 4 -34.83 -30.36 -48.46
CA SER A 4 -34.96 -31.04 -47.18
C SER A 4 -34.85 -30.12 -45.96
N LYS A 5 -35.42 -30.60 -44.85
CA LYS A 5 -35.36 -30.07 -43.48
C LYS A 5 -33.94 -29.75 -43.00
N ARG A 6 -33.77 -28.61 -42.30
CA ARG A 6 -32.80 -28.44 -41.19
C ARG A 6 -33.46 -27.71 -40.02
N ARG A 7 -33.27 -28.27 -38.82
CA ARG A 7 -33.75 -27.82 -37.50
C ARG A 7 -33.09 -26.49 -37.09
N LYS A 8 -33.87 -25.60 -36.46
CA LYS A 8 -33.37 -24.47 -35.66
C LYS A 8 -32.89 -24.99 -34.30
N LEU A 9 -31.68 -24.58 -33.90
CA LEU A 9 -31.14 -24.68 -32.54
C LEU A 9 -31.55 -23.43 -31.77
N GLU A 10 -32.00 -23.60 -30.53
CA GLU A 10 -32.26 -22.52 -29.58
C GLU A 10 -30.94 -21.96 -29.04
N ILE A 11 -30.82 -20.64 -29.04
CA ILE A 11 -29.68 -19.87 -28.52
C ILE A 11 -30.03 -19.49 -27.07
N VAL A 12 -29.17 -19.86 -26.12
CA VAL A 12 -29.23 -19.44 -24.71
C VAL A 12 -28.74 -17.99 -24.60
N PRO A 13 -29.42 -17.06 -23.89
CA PRO A 13 -28.94 -15.69 -23.76
C PRO A 13 -27.78 -15.61 -22.76
N GLU A 14 -26.73 -14.86 -23.13
CA GLU A 14 -25.58 -14.52 -22.29
C GLU A 14 -25.99 -13.70 -21.06
N SER A 15 -25.53 -14.13 -19.88
CA SER A 15 -25.76 -13.42 -18.62
C SER A 15 -24.81 -12.22 -18.49
N LYS A 16 -25.37 -11.01 -18.37
CA LYS A 16 -24.63 -9.80 -17.97
C LYS A 16 -23.97 -10.02 -16.59
N GLY A 17 -22.65 -9.93 -16.53
CA GLY A 17 -21.86 -10.14 -15.32
C GLY A 17 -22.19 -9.12 -14.22
N GLN A 18 -22.73 -9.60 -13.10
CA GLN A 18 -22.88 -8.82 -11.88
C GLN A 18 -21.60 -8.93 -11.04
N SER A 19 -21.18 -7.83 -10.41
CA SER A 19 -20.08 -7.81 -9.44
C SER A 19 -20.34 -8.77 -8.29
N ALA A 20 -19.31 -9.51 -7.86
CA ALA A 20 -19.38 -10.50 -6.77
C ALA A 20 -19.90 -9.88 -5.44
N PHE A 21 -19.72 -8.57 -5.24
CA PHE A 21 -20.28 -7.84 -4.11
C PHE A 21 -21.81 -7.70 -4.20
N ALA A 22 -22.33 -7.41 -5.39
CA ALA A 22 -23.78 -7.29 -5.64
C ALA A 22 -24.48 -8.66 -5.51
N ALA A 23 -23.85 -9.72 -6.03
CA ALA A 23 -24.34 -11.09 -5.87
C ALA A 23 -24.41 -11.52 -4.40
N ARG A 24 -23.43 -11.10 -3.58
CA ARG A 24 -23.37 -11.42 -2.16
C ARG A 24 -24.37 -10.60 -1.33
N GLN A 25 -24.61 -9.34 -1.67
CA GLN A 25 -25.68 -8.55 -1.05
C GLN A 25 -27.09 -9.08 -1.38
N ALA A 26 -27.31 -9.56 -2.61
CA ALA A 26 -28.57 -10.18 -2.99
C ALA A 26 -28.86 -11.48 -2.20
N LEU A 27 -27.81 -12.28 -1.93
CA LEU A 27 -27.93 -13.49 -1.10
C LEU A 27 -28.20 -13.18 0.38
N LEU A 28 -27.57 -12.14 0.93
CA LEU A 28 -27.82 -11.71 2.31
C LEU A 28 -29.24 -11.11 2.48
N ALA A 29 -29.74 -10.38 1.48
CA ALA A 29 -31.10 -9.87 1.48
C ALA A 29 -32.15 -11.00 1.47
N ASN A 30 -31.90 -12.08 0.71
CA ASN A 30 -32.79 -13.23 0.65
C ASN A 30 -32.75 -14.13 1.90
N ALA A 31 -31.67 -14.10 2.68
CA ALA A 31 -31.60 -14.80 3.96
C ALA A 31 -32.39 -14.06 5.05
N SER A 32 -32.41 -12.73 5.01
CA SER A 32 -33.11 -11.90 6.02
C SER A 32 -34.65 -11.94 5.93
N THR A 33 -35.21 -12.40 4.82
CA THR A 33 -36.67 -12.56 4.64
C THR A 33 -37.22 -13.92 5.09
N GLN A 34 -36.36 -14.87 5.49
CA GLN A 34 -36.80 -16.20 5.94
C GLN A 34 -36.83 -16.39 7.47
N GLU A 35 -36.32 -15.45 8.28
CA GLU A 35 -36.27 -15.60 9.74
C GLU A 35 -37.42 -14.93 10.53
N SER A 36 -38.37 -14.26 9.88
CA SER A 36 -39.53 -13.69 10.56
C SER A 36 -40.79 -14.56 10.44
N SER A 37 -40.74 -15.82 10.91
CA SER A 37 -41.95 -16.52 11.37
C SER A 37 -41.59 -17.82 12.09
N LYS A 38 -41.59 -17.79 13.43
CA LYS A 38 -42.04 -18.89 14.31
C LYS A 38 -42.02 -18.45 15.77
N LEU A 39 -43.22 -18.24 16.32
CA LEU A 39 -43.50 -18.11 17.75
C LEU A 39 -43.51 -19.48 18.43
N CYS A 40 -43.14 -19.48 19.72
CA CYS A 40 -43.12 -20.61 20.66
C CYS A 40 -44.49 -21.28 20.89
N PRO A 41 -44.49 -22.48 21.49
CA PRO A 41 -45.28 -22.69 22.70
C PRO A 41 -44.50 -23.34 23.84
N SER A 42 -45.13 -23.26 25.01
CA SER A 42 -44.67 -23.50 26.37
C SER A 42 -44.77 -24.96 26.85
N ASP A 43 -44.18 -25.16 28.05
CA ASP A 43 -44.52 -26.10 29.12
C ASP A 43 -43.70 -27.41 29.29
N ASP A 44 -42.95 -27.38 30.39
CA ASP A 44 -42.92 -28.32 31.53
C ASP A 44 -42.31 -29.74 31.48
N ASN A 45 -41.55 -29.96 32.56
CA ASN A 45 -41.25 -31.19 33.30
C ASN A 45 -40.01 -32.05 32.96
N ALA A 46 -38.99 -31.84 33.79
CA ALA A 46 -38.52 -32.78 34.82
C ALA A 46 -37.71 -34.06 34.44
N VAL A 47 -36.48 -34.10 35.00
CA VAL A 47 -35.86 -35.21 35.76
C VAL A 47 -34.94 -36.24 35.04
N LYS A 48 -33.69 -36.28 35.56
CA LYS A 48 -32.69 -37.37 35.72
C LYS A 48 -31.78 -37.83 34.57
N ASN A 49 -30.48 -37.62 34.84
CA ASN A 49 -29.36 -38.57 34.86
C ASN A 49 -29.43 -39.82 33.97
N SER A 50 -28.45 -40.01 33.09
CA SER A 50 -27.27 -40.89 33.32
C SER A 50 -26.54 -41.20 32.00
N TYR A 51 -25.21 -41.08 32.00
CA TYR A 51 -24.28 -41.82 31.13
C TYR A 51 -24.47 -43.35 31.33
N PRO A 52 -23.99 -44.29 30.46
CA PRO A 52 -22.73 -44.17 29.70
C PRO A 52 -22.62 -44.92 28.35
N ASP A 53 -21.44 -44.73 27.76
CA ASP A 53 -20.58 -45.68 27.03
C ASP A 53 -20.98 -46.31 25.68
N ARG A 54 -19.98 -46.25 24.77
CA ARG A 54 -19.47 -47.28 23.84
C ARG A 54 -20.48 -47.95 22.89
N SER A 55 -20.16 -48.30 21.65
CA SER A 55 -18.96 -48.32 20.81
C SER A 55 -19.46 -48.75 19.41
N ASP A 56 -18.55 -48.72 18.45
CA ASP A 56 -18.57 -49.54 17.24
C ASP A 56 -19.41 -49.07 16.03
N GLU A 57 -18.64 -48.65 15.01
CA GLU A 57 -18.81 -48.92 13.57
C GLU A 57 -19.57 -50.24 13.25
N PRO A 58 -20.21 -50.42 12.07
CA PRO A 58 -19.65 -50.02 10.77
C PRO A 58 -20.63 -49.56 9.67
N GLN A 59 -20.01 -49.05 8.60
CA GLN A 59 -20.58 -48.83 7.28
C GLN A 59 -21.08 -50.14 6.63
N VAL A 60 -22.04 -50.05 5.71
CA VAL A 60 -21.97 -50.57 4.32
C VAL A 60 -23.32 -50.45 3.59
N TYR A 61 -23.25 -49.76 2.44
CA TYR A 61 -24.01 -49.88 1.16
C TYR A 61 -25.55 -49.85 1.07
N TRP A 62 -26.02 -48.78 0.41
CA TRP A 62 -26.90 -48.70 -0.78
C TRP A 62 -27.40 -50.03 -1.37
N SER A 63 -28.66 -50.21 -1.78
CA SER A 63 -29.48 -49.50 -2.79
C SER A 63 -30.85 -50.26 -2.90
N PRO A 64 -31.72 -50.09 -3.92
CA PRO A 64 -32.33 -48.91 -4.55
C PRO A 64 -33.87 -49.10 -4.71
N GLU A 65 -34.48 -48.25 -5.56
CA GLU A 65 -35.73 -48.48 -6.32
C GLU A 65 -37.07 -47.98 -5.74
N ASP A 66 -37.51 -46.89 -6.39
CA ASP A 66 -38.68 -46.85 -7.28
C ASP A 66 -39.98 -46.14 -6.87
N ASN A 67 -40.46 -45.44 -7.91
CA ASN A 67 -41.85 -45.10 -8.24
C ASN A 67 -42.49 -43.83 -7.64
N SER A 68 -42.38 -42.77 -8.46
CA SER A 68 -43.41 -41.75 -8.72
C SER A 68 -44.78 -42.34 -9.12
N PRO A 69 -45.82 -41.56 -9.47
CA PRO A 69 -46.31 -40.27 -8.94
C PRO A 69 -47.83 -40.33 -8.65
N LYS A 70 -48.44 -39.31 -8.03
CA LYS A 70 -49.82 -38.89 -8.39
C LYS A 70 -50.22 -37.50 -7.86
N GLN A 71 -50.80 -36.76 -8.80
CA GLN A 71 -51.32 -35.40 -8.81
C GLN A 71 -52.46 -35.13 -7.81
N ARG A 72 -52.58 -33.86 -7.38
CA ARG A 72 -53.84 -33.09 -7.28
C ARG A 72 -53.50 -31.62 -6.95
N LEU A 73 -53.58 -30.73 -7.95
CA LEU A 73 -54.73 -29.86 -8.29
C LEU A 73 -54.64 -28.47 -7.64
N LEU A 74 -54.15 -27.53 -8.44
CA LEU A 74 -54.20 -26.08 -8.29
C LEU A 74 -55.63 -25.54 -8.39
N LYS A 75 -55.91 -24.45 -7.67
CA LYS A 75 -56.87 -23.41 -8.08
C LYS A 75 -56.30 -22.01 -7.80
N ASN A 76 -55.91 -21.38 -8.91
CA ASN A 76 -55.92 -19.97 -9.33
C ASN A 76 -56.13 -18.85 -8.29
N LYS A 77 -55.32 -17.79 -8.44
CA LYS A 77 -55.80 -16.49 -8.95
C LYS A 77 -54.63 -15.63 -9.47
N GLU A 78 -54.82 -15.14 -10.70
CA GLU A 78 -53.95 -14.24 -11.44
C GLU A 78 -54.01 -12.80 -10.89
N HIS A 79 -52.95 -12.02 -11.07
CA HIS A 79 -53.06 -10.63 -11.51
C HIS A 79 -51.84 -10.20 -12.34
N THR A 80 -52.18 -9.43 -13.36
CA THR A 80 -51.51 -9.15 -14.63
C THR A 80 -50.50 -8.00 -14.52
N LEU A 81 -49.37 -8.10 -15.23
CA LEU A 81 -48.44 -6.99 -15.52
C LEU A 81 -48.80 -6.34 -16.87
N PRO A 82 -48.62 -5.02 -17.05
CA PRO A 82 -48.67 -4.42 -18.38
C PRO A 82 -47.30 -4.49 -19.07
N ILE A 83 -47.35 -4.81 -20.37
CA ILE A 83 -46.27 -4.74 -21.34
C ILE A 83 -46.38 -3.40 -22.06
N VAL A 84 -45.27 -2.65 -22.22
CA VAL A 84 -45.06 -1.75 -23.38
C VAL A 84 -43.58 -1.74 -23.79
N ASP A 85 -43.40 -2.11 -25.05
CA ASP A 85 -42.40 -1.91 -26.11
C ASP A 85 -41.06 -1.20 -25.92
N SER A 86 -40.13 -1.72 -26.73
CA SER A 86 -38.80 -1.24 -27.08
C SER A 86 -38.81 0.03 -27.93
N ASP A 87 -37.97 1.01 -27.59
CA ASP A 87 -37.14 1.73 -28.57
C ASP A 87 -35.97 2.51 -27.94
N SER A 88 -35.02 2.84 -28.80
CA SER A 88 -33.60 3.18 -28.57
C SER A 88 -33.24 4.52 -27.88
N LYS A 89 -31.97 4.59 -27.42
CA LYS A 89 -31.09 5.75 -27.11
C LYS A 89 -31.37 6.60 -25.85
N ASP A 90 -30.43 6.55 -24.88
CA ASP A 90 -29.92 7.67 -24.05
C ASP A 90 -29.26 7.13 -22.75
N GLU A 91 -27.94 6.92 -22.73
CA GLU A 91 -27.19 6.53 -21.50
C GLU A 91 -26.75 7.72 -20.62
N SER A 92 -27.16 8.95 -20.94
CA SER A 92 -26.77 10.16 -20.19
C SER A 92 -27.80 10.66 -19.17
N LYS A 93 -28.97 10.01 -19.04
CA LYS A 93 -30.04 10.44 -18.10
C LYS A 93 -30.18 9.59 -16.84
N ILE A 94 -29.42 8.49 -16.72
CA ILE A 94 -29.47 7.60 -15.55
C ILE A 94 -28.53 8.09 -14.42
N SER A 95 -27.50 8.90 -14.73
CA SER A 95 -26.65 9.51 -13.68
C SER A 95 -27.38 10.57 -12.87
N ASP A 96 -28.23 11.36 -13.53
CA ASP A 96 -28.82 12.56 -12.93
C ASP A 96 -30.00 12.20 -12.00
N GLN A 97 -30.71 11.10 -12.30
CA GLN A 97 -31.76 10.58 -11.42
C GLN A 97 -31.22 9.85 -10.19
N ILE A 98 -29.99 9.34 -10.23
CA ILE A 98 -29.32 8.78 -9.04
C ILE A 98 -28.82 9.91 -8.13
N GLU A 99 -28.37 11.04 -8.66
CA GLU A 99 -27.99 12.21 -7.85
C GLU A 99 -29.17 12.90 -7.15
N GLU A 100 -30.38 12.88 -7.72
CA GLU A 100 -31.58 13.41 -7.04
C GLU A 100 -32.03 12.53 -5.86
N ILE A 101 -31.89 11.21 -5.95
CA ILE A 101 -32.19 10.28 -4.84
C ILE A 101 -31.19 10.46 -3.69
N TYR A 102 -29.95 10.87 -3.97
CA TYR A 102 -28.96 11.19 -2.93
C TYR A 102 -29.12 12.57 -2.29
N LYS A 103 -29.87 13.50 -2.91
CA LYS A 103 -30.14 14.84 -2.36
C LYS A 103 -31.38 14.91 -1.46
N GLN A 104 -32.32 13.98 -1.54
CA GLN A 104 -33.57 13.99 -0.75
C GLN A 104 -33.52 13.30 0.63
N LYS A 105 -32.35 12.84 1.11
CA LYS A 105 -32.20 12.22 2.45
C LYS A 105 -31.47 13.07 3.50
N CYS A 106 -31.44 14.39 3.33
CA CYS A 106 -30.90 15.33 4.32
C CYS A 106 -31.92 16.39 4.73
N SER A 107 -32.94 16.00 5.51
CA SER A 107 -33.72 16.93 6.32
C SER A 107 -34.49 16.19 7.41
N GLU A 108 -33.86 16.06 8.58
CA GLU A 108 -34.42 16.30 9.92
C GLU A 108 -33.50 15.73 11.01
N PRO A 109 -33.30 16.42 12.15
CA PRO A 109 -32.38 15.97 13.19
C PRO A 109 -33.00 14.82 13.98
N GLN A 110 -32.72 13.58 13.58
CA GLN A 110 -32.99 12.42 14.42
C GLN A 110 -32.03 12.43 15.61
N ALA A 111 -32.59 12.37 16.81
CA ALA A 111 -31.88 12.31 18.07
C ALA A 111 -30.78 11.23 18.01
N VAL A 112 -29.53 11.64 18.25
CA VAL A 112 -28.38 10.75 18.34
C VAL A 112 -28.57 9.84 19.56
N LEU A 113 -29.01 8.61 19.32
CA LEU A 113 -28.87 7.55 20.30
C LEU A 113 -27.37 7.33 20.57
N PRO A 114 -26.93 7.16 21.84
CA PRO A 114 -25.52 6.97 22.13
C PRO A 114 -25.01 5.72 21.40
N LEU A 115 -23.92 5.86 20.64
CA LEU A 115 -23.15 4.74 20.13
C LEU A 115 -22.87 3.78 21.30
N ALA A 116 -23.38 2.55 21.20
CA ALA A 116 -23.08 1.50 22.18
C ALA A 116 -21.56 1.45 22.40
N ALA A 117 -21.13 1.67 23.65
CA ALA A 117 -19.72 1.67 24.00
C ALA A 117 -19.11 0.32 23.63
N LYS A 118 -18.16 0.31 22.68
CA LYS A 118 -17.42 -0.91 22.34
C LYS A 118 -16.77 -1.46 23.61
N PRO A 119 -16.80 -2.78 23.84
CA PRO A 119 -16.19 -3.38 25.03
C PRO A 119 -14.70 -3.03 25.10
N GLU A 120 -14.24 -2.69 26.30
CA GLU A 120 -12.84 -2.34 26.57
C GLU A 120 -11.95 -3.57 26.34
N ILE A 121 -10.98 -3.47 25.43
CA ILE A 121 -10.07 -4.57 25.08
C ILE A 121 -8.78 -4.40 25.88
N VAL A 122 -8.40 -5.43 26.64
CA VAL A 122 -7.11 -5.48 27.33
C VAL A 122 -5.99 -5.65 26.30
N LEU A 123 -5.12 -4.65 26.19
CA LEU A 123 -4.00 -4.66 25.26
C LEU A 123 -2.76 -5.30 25.88
N SER A 124 -2.25 -4.72 26.98
CA SER A 124 -1.10 -5.25 27.73
C SER A 124 -1.56 -6.02 28.96
N THR A 125 -0.93 -7.16 29.24
CA THR A 125 -1.26 -8.00 30.41
C THR A 125 -0.34 -7.74 31.60
N ILE A 126 0.81 -7.12 31.37
CA ILE A 126 1.74 -6.72 32.44
C ILE A 126 1.05 -5.72 33.38
N LYS A 127 1.15 -5.97 34.69
CA LYS A 127 0.68 -5.04 35.73
C LYS A 127 1.83 -4.12 36.16
N PRO A 128 1.77 -2.81 35.92
CA PRO A 128 2.87 -1.90 36.22
C PRO A 128 3.29 -1.85 37.69
N SER A 129 4.59 -1.92 37.95
CA SER A 129 5.21 -1.75 39.27
C SER A 129 6.67 -1.30 39.15
N HIS A 130 7.26 -0.71 40.20
CA HIS A 130 8.70 -0.36 40.20
C HIS A 130 9.65 -1.57 40.06
N ARG A 131 9.14 -2.80 40.20
CA ARG A 131 9.93 -4.03 40.03
C ARG A 131 10.04 -4.47 38.58
N ASN A 132 9.02 -4.20 37.76
CA ASN A 132 8.97 -4.64 36.36
C ASN A 132 9.05 -3.50 35.34
N LEU A 133 8.76 -2.26 35.75
CA LEU A 133 8.89 -1.06 34.93
C LEU A 133 9.75 -0.03 35.66
N ARG A 134 10.79 0.47 34.98
CA ARG A 134 11.67 1.52 35.49
C ARG A 134 12.01 2.50 34.38
N GLN A 135 11.88 3.79 34.66
CA GLN A 135 12.37 4.84 33.77
C GLN A 135 13.85 5.06 34.03
N LEU A 136 14.63 5.12 32.96
CA LEU A 136 16.07 5.39 32.97
C LEU A 136 16.31 6.88 32.72
N GLU A 137 17.50 7.38 33.10
CA GLU A 137 17.87 8.80 33.01
C GLU A 137 17.79 9.36 31.57
N ASN A 138 18.00 8.51 30.57
CA ASN A 138 17.93 8.86 29.15
C ASN A 138 16.50 8.89 28.57
N GLY A 139 15.46 8.73 29.41
CA GLY A 139 14.06 8.66 28.98
C GLY A 139 13.63 7.28 28.47
N SER A 140 14.54 6.31 28.42
CA SER A 140 14.22 4.93 28.06
C SER A 140 13.50 4.21 29.21
N ILE A 141 12.73 3.17 28.87
CA ILE A 141 11.99 2.38 29.84
C ILE A 141 12.51 0.97 29.85
N TYR A 142 12.97 0.51 31.01
CA TYR A 142 13.27 -0.88 31.25
C TYR A 142 11.97 -1.63 31.60
N VAL A 143 11.74 -2.75 30.91
CA VAL A 143 10.56 -3.62 31.07
C VAL A 143 11.01 -5.05 31.33
N LYS A 144 10.47 -5.64 32.40
CA LYS A 144 10.62 -7.06 32.71
C LYS A 144 9.29 -7.79 32.46
N LEU A 145 9.29 -8.70 31.50
CA LEU A 145 8.13 -9.49 31.10
C LEU A 145 8.24 -10.92 31.64
N ALA A 146 7.23 -11.37 32.37
CA ALA A 146 7.10 -12.76 32.77
C ALA A 146 6.70 -13.63 31.57
N PRO A 147 6.97 -14.95 31.61
CA PRO A 147 6.56 -15.87 30.54
C PRO A 147 5.05 -15.78 30.27
N GLY A 148 4.66 -15.65 29.00
CA GLY A 148 3.26 -15.52 28.57
C GLY A 148 2.68 -14.10 28.66
N GLU A 149 3.37 -13.14 29.28
CA GLU A 149 2.93 -11.75 29.27
C GLU A 149 3.09 -11.10 27.89
N ARG A 150 2.20 -10.14 27.62
CA ARG A 150 2.24 -9.30 26.42
C ARG A 150 2.23 -7.81 26.75
N LEU A 151 2.88 -7.05 25.89
CA LEU A 151 3.01 -5.60 25.95
C LEU A 151 2.65 -5.01 24.58
N VAL A 152 1.82 -3.97 24.57
CA VAL A 152 1.45 -3.21 23.39
C VAL A 152 1.94 -1.78 23.56
N VAL A 153 2.69 -1.31 22.57
CA VAL A 153 3.30 0.01 22.59
C VAL A 153 2.90 0.73 21.30
N LEU A 154 2.42 1.96 21.45
CA LEU A 154 2.03 2.87 20.38
C LEU A 154 3.15 3.89 20.16
N GLY A 155 3.49 4.17 18.90
CA GLY A 155 4.42 5.22 18.51
C GLY A 155 5.73 4.69 17.95
N GLN A 156 6.77 5.51 18.06
CA GLN A 156 8.09 5.24 17.50
C GLN A 156 9.08 5.01 18.63
N TYR A 157 9.67 3.83 18.63
CA TYR A 157 10.60 3.44 19.68
C TYR A 157 11.56 2.40 19.16
N GLY A 158 12.64 2.19 19.89
CA GLY A 158 13.55 1.12 19.64
C GLY A 158 13.58 0.12 20.78
N ILE A 159 13.77 -1.15 20.46
CA ILE A 159 13.85 -2.23 21.43
C ILE A 159 15.28 -2.76 21.51
N LEU A 160 15.76 -2.92 22.74
CA LEU A 160 16.97 -3.66 23.05
C LEU A 160 16.63 -4.81 24.01
N VAL A 161 16.97 -6.04 23.62
CA VAL A 161 16.79 -7.21 24.49
C VAL A 161 18.05 -7.42 25.30
N HIS A 162 17.94 -7.43 26.63
CA HIS A 162 19.06 -7.67 27.54
C HIS A 162 19.17 -9.14 27.93
N LYS A 163 18.03 -9.77 28.23
CA LYS A 163 17.94 -11.16 28.68
C LYS A 163 16.66 -11.81 28.16
N GLY A 164 16.74 -13.11 27.86
CA GLY A 164 15.64 -13.88 27.32
C GLY A 164 15.38 -13.56 25.84
N GLU A 165 14.19 -13.91 25.38
CA GLU A 165 13.74 -13.71 24.00
C GLU A 165 12.31 -13.16 24.00
N ILE A 166 12.00 -12.29 23.05
CA ILE A 166 10.65 -11.80 22.81
C ILE A 166 10.24 -12.06 21.37
N THR A 167 8.94 -12.10 21.10
CA THR A 167 8.41 -12.10 19.74
C THR A 167 7.69 -10.80 19.42
N LEU A 168 7.89 -10.31 18.19
CA LEU A 168 7.28 -9.09 17.68
C LEU A 168 7.11 -9.21 16.16
N LEU A 169 5.89 -9.03 15.65
CA LEU A 169 5.58 -9.11 14.21
C LEU A 169 6.13 -10.38 13.51
N GLY A 170 6.12 -11.51 14.21
CA GLY A 170 6.66 -12.79 13.71
C GLY A 170 8.16 -12.96 13.92
N ALA A 171 8.90 -11.89 14.21
CA ALA A 171 10.32 -11.96 14.56
C ALA A 171 10.51 -12.50 15.97
N THR A 172 11.59 -13.26 16.22
CA THR A 172 12.11 -13.58 17.55
C THR A 172 13.34 -12.73 17.79
N LEU A 173 13.25 -11.78 18.72
CA LEU A 173 14.36 -10.89 19.07
C LEU A 173 15.08 -11.47 20.30
N LYS A 174 16.38 -11.73 20.12
CA LYS A 174 17.30 -12.17 21.18
C LYS A 174 18.20 -11.01 21.61
N ARG A 175 19.08 -11.27 22.58
CA ARG A 175 20.07 -10.30 23.04
C ARG A 175 20.86 -9.73 21.86
N SER A 176 20.83 -8.41 21.70
CA SER A 176 21.53 -7.70 20.64
C SER A 176 22.39 -6.58 21.23
N LYS A 177 23.41 -6.16 20.48
CA LYS A 177 24.15 -4.91 20.73
C LYS A 177 23.51 -3.71 20.01
N SER A 178 22.70 -3.97 18.98
CA SER A 178 22.01 -2.99 18.17
C SER A 178 20.54 -2.88 18.56
N LEU A 179 19.98 -1.70 18.28
CA LEU A 179 18.62 -1.32 18.62
C LEU A 179 17.68 -1.67 17.45
N PHE A 180 16.63 -2.44 17.72
CA PHE A 180 15.61 -2.76 16.72
C PHE A 180 14.59 -1.62 16.67
N LYS A 181 14.51 -0.88 15.56
CA LYS A 181 13.56 0.22 15.40
C LYS A 181 12.17 -0.31 15.12
N VAL A 182 11.17 0.24 15.79
CA VAL A 182 9.76 -0.18 15.66
C VAL A 182 8.89 1.05 15.41
N TYR A 183 8.06 0.94 14.37
CA TYR A 183 7.07 1.96 13.99
C TYR A 183 5.66 1.39 14.19
N ALA A 184 5.16 1.49 15.42
CA ALA A 184 3.85 0.97 15.83
C ALA A 184 2.79 2.09 15.74
N LEU A 185 2.32 2.39 14.54
CA LEU A 185 1.42 3.53 14.29
C LEU A 185 -0.05 3.09 14.21
N PRO A 186 -1.00 3.92 14.69
CA PRO A 186 -2.43 3.56 14.79
C PRO A 186 -3.14 3.46 13.43
N THR A 187 -2.41 3.70 12.34
CA THR A 187 -2.84 3.43 10.96
C THR A 187 -3.07 1.95 10.66
N HIS A 188 -2.40 1.07 11.41
CA HIS A 188 -2.47 -0.38 11.28
C HIS A 188 -2.71 -0.99 12.67
N SER A 189 -3.06 -2.28 12.74
CA SER A 189 -3.14 -2.99 14.01
C SER A 189 -1.80 -2.97 14.74
N LEU A 190 -1.83 -2.67 16.04
CA LEU A 190 -0.60 -2.45 16.79
C LEU A 190 0.18 -3.74 17.00
N PRO A 191 1.51 -3.72 16.79
CA PRO A 191 2.39 -4.83 17.13
C PRO A 191 2.25 -5.22 18.61
N VAL A 192 2.26 -6.53 18.87
CA VAL A 192 2.22 -7.09 20.22
C VAL A 192 3.56 -7.72 20.54
N ILE A 193 4.24 -7.21 21.55
CA ILE A 193 5.46 -7.81 22.12
C ILE A 193 5.02 -8.94 23.05
N ARG A 194 5.52 -10.17 22.83
CA ARG A 194 5.20 -11.32 23.68
C ARG A 194 6.46 -11.99 24.22
N SER A 195 6.44 -12.37 25.49
CA SER A 195 7.41 -13.32 26.05
C SER A 195 6.88 -14.74 25.84
N LYS A 196 7.67 -15.63 25.20
CA LYS A 196 7.21 -17.01 24.95
C LYS A 196 7.01 -17.74 26.28
N GLY A 197 5.81 -18.25 26.53
CA GLY A 197 5.44 -18.93 27.77
C GLY A 197 6.14 -20.27 28.02
N THR A 198 6.82 -20.82 27.02
CA THR A 198 7.60 -22.06 27.13
C THR A 198 8.94 -21.88 27.85
N PHE A 199 9.37 -20.64 28.09
CA PHE A 199 10.61 -20.37 28.81
C PHE A 199 10.35 -20.17 30.30
N ILE A 200 11.24 -20.70 31.13
CA ILE A 200 11.21 -20.51 32.59
C ILE A 200 11.73 -19.10 32.95
N SER A 201 12.51 -18.48 32.08
CA SER A 201 13.18 -17.20 32.33
C SER A 201 12.36 -15.99 31.88
N THR A 202 12.42 -14.92 32.68
CA THR A 202 11.82 -13.62 32.35
C THR A 202 12.60 -12.95 31.22
N ALA A 203 11.88 -12.30 30.30
CA ALA A 203 12.48 -11.46 29.29
C ALA A 203 12.69 -10.04 29.85
N GLU A 204 13.89 -9.50 29.65
CA GLU A 204 14.26 -8.16 30.12
C GLU A 204 14.64 -7.31 28.89
N ILE A 205 13.89 -6.24 28.67
CA ILE A 205 14.04 -5.37 27.49
C ILE A 205 14.12 -3.91 27.92
N SER A 206 14.67 -3.06 27.05
CA SER A 206 14.53 -1.60 27.16
C SER A 206 13.91 -1.02 25.90
N LEU A 207 12.99 -0.07 26.11
CA LEU A 207 12.32 0.71 25.08
C LEU A 207 12.95 2.10 25.06
N HIS A 208 13.50 2.50 23.91
CA HIS A 208 14.20 3.77 23.73
C HIS A 208 13.37 4.69 22.84
N PRO A 209 13.19 5.98 23.20
CA PRO A 209 12.54 6.93 22.32
C PRO A 209 13.37 7.12 21.05
N ILE A 210 12.70 7.20 19.89
CA ILE A 210 13.33 7.44 18.59
C ILE A 210 12.64 8.62 17.93
N GLN A 211 13.42 9.64 17.58
CA GLN A 211 13.00 10.76 16.76
C GLN A 211 13.45 10.49 15.33
N SER A 212 12.50 10.22 14.44
CA SER A 212 12.77 10.03 13.01
C SER A 212 12.40 11.25 12.18
N GLY A 213 11.58 12.16 12.72
CA GLY A 213 10.98 13.27 11.98
C GLY A 213 9.68 12.91 11.26
N LEU A 214 9.32 11.62 11.15
CA LEU A 214 8.07 11.16 10.52
C LEU A 214 6.83 11.76 11.21
N GLU A 215 6.89 11.92 12.54
CA GLU A 215 5.85 12.54 13.36
C GLU A 215 5.62 14.02 13.01
N ASN A 216 6.63 14.70 12.48
CA ASN A 216 6.55 16.11 12.12
C ASN A 216 5.84 16.32 10.77
N LEU A 217 5.64 15.27 9.96
CA LEU A 217 4.81 15.36 8.76
C LEU A 217 3.34 15.68 9.08
N LYS A 218 2.91 15.61 10.35
CA LYS A 218 1.59 16.09 10.80
C LYS A 218 1.35 17.57 10.53
N PHE A 219 2.42 18.37 10.44
CA PHE A 219 2.32 19.79 10.10
C PHE A 219 2.06 20.00 8.60
N LEU A 220 2.44 19.02 7.79
CA LEU A 220 2.33 19.05 6.33
C LEU A 220 1.02 18.39 5.84
N SER A 221 0.50 17.40 6.58
CA SER A 221 -0.73 16.72 6.22
C SER A 221 -1.51 16.19 7.42
N PRO A 222 -2.85 16.32 7.44
CA PRO A 222 -3.70 15.74 8.47
C PRO A 222 -3.66 14.20 8.47
N LEU A 223 -3.19 13.55 7.39
CA LEU A 223 -2.98 12.10 7.36
C LEU A 223 -1.92 11.64 8.38
N TYR A 224 -1.01 12.53 8.77
CA TYR A 224 -0.04 12.28 9.84
C TYR A 224 -0.48 12.86 11.20
N GLY A 225 -1.65 13.51 11.25
CA GLY A 225 -2.27 13.97 12.48
C GLY A 225 -2.72 12.81 13.37
N SER A 226 -2.61 12.99 14.70
CA SER A 226 -3.09 12.04 15.71
C SER A 226 -2.46 10.63 15.63
N LEU A 227 -1.22 10.53 15.12
CA LEU A 227 -0.46 9.26 15.12
C LEU A 227 0.07 8.87 16.51
N LEU A 228 0.21 9.86 17.41
CA LEU A 228 0.52 9.65 18.82
C LEU A 228 -0.65 10.17 19.66
N GLY A 229 -0.93 9.53 20.79
CA GLY A 229 -1.96 10.01 21.71
C GLY A 229 -1.61 11.41 22.21
N ASP A 230 -2.48 12.39 21.95
CA ASP A 230 -2.30 13.74 22.45
C ASP A 230 -2.43 13.71 23.99
N ASN A 231 -1.39 14.16 24.69
CA ASN A 231 -1.39 14.48 26.13
C ASN A 231 -1.53 13.32 27.13
N CYS A 232 -1.33 12.06 26.73
CA CYS A 232 -1.21 10.95 27.66
C CYS A 232 0.27 10.66 27.92
N GLY A 233 0.72 10.77 29.18
CA GLY A 233 2.08 10.37 29.57
C GLY A 233 2.39 8.93 29.15
N ILE A 234 3.65 8.53 29.27
CA ILE A 234 4.18 7.25 28.78
C ILE A 234 3.34 6.01 29.16
N LEU A 235 2.75 5.96 30.36
CA LEU A 235 1.92 4.84 30.85
C LEU A 235 0.41 5.17 30.87
N GLY A 236 -0.01 6.26 30.25
CA GLY A 236 -1.36 6.78 30.36
C GLY A 236 -1.69 7.36 31.75
N PRO A 237 -2.93 7.87 31.94
CA PRO A 237 -3.34 8.56 33.16
C PRO A 237 -3.42 7.64 34.39
N LYS A 238 -3.76 6.36 34.22
CA LYS A 238 -3.94 5.40 35.32
C LYS A 238 -2.66 5.15 36.12
N TYR A 239 -1.49 5.28 35.48
CA TYR A 239 -0.19 4.95 36.06
C TYR A 239 0.78 6.13 36.07
N GLN A 240 0.26 7.36 35.99
CA GLN A 240 1.07 8.58 35.93
C GLN A 240 2.02 8.72 37.13
N ASN A 241 1.65 8.18 38.30
CA ASN A 241 2.45 8.24 39.53
C ASN A 241 3.73 7.40 39.52
N LEU A 242 3.88 6.46 38.57
CA LEU A 242 5.07 5.57 38.52
C LEU A 242 6.29 6.24 37.89
N PHE A 243 6.08 7.25 37.04
CA PHE A 243 7.12 7.97 36.33
C PHE A 243 7.02 9.46 36.65
N GLN A 244 8.17 10.14 36.73
CA GLN A 244 8.16 11.61 36.81
C GLN A 244 7.64 12.17 35.48
N GLU A 245 6.96 13.32 35.49
CA GLU A 245 6.46 13.96 34.28
C GLU A 245 7.62 14.27 33.32
N SER A 246 7.88 13.34 32.41
CA SER A 246 8.84 13.53 31.33
C SER A 246 8.18 14.33 30.22
N LYS A 247 8.94 15.26 29.65
CA LYS A 247 8.60 15.91 28.38
C LYS A 247 8.24 14.88 27.31
N SER A 248 7.39 15.28 26.36
CA SER A 248 6.87 14.51 25.22
C SER A 248 7.71 13.28 24.83
N SER A 249 7.17 12.09 25.09
CA SER A 249 7.74 10.82 24.60
C SER A 249 7.33 10.59 23.15
N THR A 250 8.14 9.84 22.39
CA THR A 250 7.82 9.41 21.02
C THR A 250 6.93 8.16 20.99
N PHE A 251 6.67 7.56 22.15
CA PHE A 251 5.85 6.36 22.31
C PHE A 251 5.09 6.32 23.64
N GLN A 252 4.04 5.51 23.69
CA GLN A 252 3.18 5.28 24.84
C GLN A 252 2.90 3.78 24.99
N ILE A 253 2.97 3.26 26.21
CA ILE A 253 2.53 1.89 26.53
C ILE A 253 1.01 1.92 26.76
N LEU A 254 0.30 1.04 26.07
CA LEU A 254 -1.16 0.95 26.16
C LEU A 254 -1.58 -0.30 26.94
N PHE A 255 -2.36 -0.12 28.00
CA PHE A 255 -2.93 -1.23 28.77
C PHE A 255 -4.32 -1.58 28.28
N SER A 256 -5.05 -0.60 27.78
CA SER A 256 -6.43 -0.74 27.33
C SER A 256 -6.71 0.03 26.03
N SER A 257 -7.67 -0.44 25.24
CA SER A 257 -8.15 0.27 24.04
C SER A 257 -8.74 1.65 24.34
N SER A 258 -9.17 1.91 25.58
CA SER A 258 -9.68 3.23 26.02
C SER A 258 -8.58 4.31 26.17
N GLU A 259 -7.31 3.90 26.25
CA GLU A 259 -6.15 4.79 26.45
C GLU A 259 -5.53 5.27 25.13
N GLY A 260 -5.99 4.74 24.00
CA GLY A 260 -5.55 5.16 22.66
C GLY A 260 -6.11 6.53 22.26
N PRO A 261 -5.64 7.10 21.14
CA PRO A 261 -6.17 8.37 20.63
C PRO A 261 -7.69 8.29 20.42
N GLN A 262 -8.45 9.26 20.94
CA GLN A 262 -9.93 9.26 20.98
C GLN A 262 -10.63 9.03 19.62
N LYS A 263 -9.91 9.25 18.50
CA LYS A 263 -10.41 9.09 17.13
C LYS A 263 -9.94 7.81 16.43
N SER A 264 -9.14 6.97 17.08
CA SER A 264 -8.58 5.74 16.50
C SER A 264 -9.06 4.51 17.24
N CYS A 265 -9.57 3.52 16.50
CA CYS A 265 -9.83 2.19 17.06
C CYS A 265 -8.50 1.45 17.17
N VAL A 266 -7.89 1.49 18.35
CA VAL A 266 -6.65 0.76 18.60
C VAL A 266 -6.97 -0.72 18.77
N GLN A 267 -6.48 -1.55 17.85
CA GLN A 267 -6.61 -3.00 17.91
C GLN A 267 -5.23 -3.66 17.95
N PRO A 268 -5.01 -4.66 18.82
CA PRO A 268 -3.78 -5.43 18.82
C PRO A 268 -3.75 -6.34 17.59
N LEU A 269 -2.58 -6.50 16.98
CA LEU A 269 -2.41 -7.43 15.89
C LEU A 269 -2.52 -8.89 16.39
N SER A 270 -3.48 -9.62 15.83
CA SER A 270 -3.75 -11.02 16.16
C SER A 270 -3.73 -11.86 14.89
N LEU A 271 -2.97 -12.94 14.91
CA LEU A 271 -2.92 -13.92 13.82
C LEU A 271 -3.80 -15.10 14.18
N SER A 272 -4.47 -15.67 13.17
CA SER A 272 -5.20 -16.91 13.37
C SER A 272 -4.23 -18.07 13.69
N PRO A 273 -4.68 -19.10 14.43
CA PRO A 273 -3.88 -20.31 14.65
C PRO A 273 -3.44 -20.97 13.34
N GLU A 274 -4.32 -20.99 12.34
CA GLU A 274 -4.06 -21.58 11.02
C GLU A 274 -2.94 -20.86 10.27
N TRP A 275 -2.86 -19.53 10.38
CA TRP A 275 -1.73 -18.77 9.83
C TRP A 275 -0.41 -19.20 10.49
N ASN A 276 -0.40 -19.38 11.81
CA ASN A 276 0.80 -19.80 12.52
C ASN A 276 1.25 -21.22 12.14
N ILE A 277 0.29 -22.14 11.94
CA ILE A 277 0.56 -23.49 11.44
C ILE A 277 1.13 -23.41 10.03
N CYS A 278 0.46 -22.72 9.11
CA CYS A 278 0.90 -22.57 7.73
C CYS A 278 2.31 -21.95 7.62
N ILE A 279 2.58 -20.89 8.40
CA ILE A 279 3.92 -20.30 8.46
C ILE A 279 4.93 -21.32 8.99
N SER A 280 4.60 -22.08 10.03
CA SER A 280 5.51 -23.11 10.56
C SER A 280 5.80 -24.21 9.54
N ASP A 281 4.80 -24.63 8.77
CA ASP A 281 4.92 -25.61 7.68
C ASP A 281 5.71 -25.09 6.48
N CYS A 282 5.64 -23.79 6.21
CA CYS A 282 6.50 -23.15 5.21
C CYS A 282 7.98 -23.17 5.63
N LEU A 283 8.23 -23.21 6.93
CA LEU A 283 9.55 -23.12 7.52
C LEU A 283 10.15 -24.48 7.91
N SER A 284 9.36 -25.57 7.96
CA SER A 284 9.81 -26.90 8.43
C SER A 284 10.60 -27.68 7.38
N GLY A 285 10.43 -27.39 6.09
CA GLY A 285 11.19 -28.01 5.01
C GLY A 285 12.57 -27.38 4.76
N PRO A 286 13.40 -27.96 3.87
CA PRO A 286 14.68 -27.39 3.48
C PRO A 286 14.48 -26.02 2.82
N LEU A 287 14.81 -24.95 3.55
CA LEU A 287 14.65 -23.55 3.12
C LEU A 287 15.40 -23.20 1.82
N GLN A 288 16.34 -24.05 1.44
CA GLN A 288 17.31 -23.83 0.36
C GLN A 288 16.66 -23.77 -1.04
N ASN A 289 15.44 -24.29 -1.18
CA ASN A 289 14.69 -24.34 -2.44
C ASN A 289 13.29 -23.72 -2.38
N ASN A 290 12.93 -23.03 -1.29
CA ASN A 290 11.55 -22.59 -1.07
C ASN A 290 11.27 -21.25 -1.76
N ALA A 291 10.53 -21.30 -2.85
CA ALA A 291 9.81 -20.14 -3.40
C ALA A 291 8.34 -20.22 -2.95
N ILE A 292 7.90 -19.26 -2.16
CA ILE A 292 6.55 -19.23 -1.58
C ILE A 292 5.80 -18.03 -2.14
N MET A 293 4.73 -18.29 -2.87
CA MET A 293 3.87 -17.26 -3.44
C MET A 293 2.62 -17.07 -2.58
N VAL A 294 2.35 -15.83 -2.18
CA VAL A 294 1.16 -15.46 -1.41
C VAL A 294 0.20 -14.70 -2.30
N CYS A 295 -1.01 -15.21 -2.47
CA CYS A 295 -2.05 -14.62 -3.32
C CYS A 295 -3.43 -14.64 -2.68
N GLY A 296 -4.38 -13.94 -3.28
CA GLY A 296 -5.76 -13.84 -2.78
C GLY A 296 -6.38 -12.46 -2.93
N PRO A 297 -7.67 -12.31 -2.59
CA PRO A 297 -8.42 -11.07 -2.77
C PRO A 297 -7.79 -9.85 -2.08
N LYS A 298 -8.26 -8.65 -2.43
CA LYS A 298 -7.92 -7.42 -1.70
C LYS A 298 -8.36 -7.51 -0.24
N SER A 299 -7.60 -6.88 0.65
CA SER A 299 -7.94 -6.73 2.08
C SER A 299 -8.04 -8.04 2.90
N THR A 300 -7.47 -9.16 2.44
CA THR A 300 -7.47 -10.44 3.17
C THR A 300 -6.30 -10.64 4.13
N GLY A 301 -5.30 -9.75 4.10
CA GLY A 301 -4.14 -9.78 5.00
C GLY A 301 -2.83 -10.30 4.37
N LYS A 302 -2.74 -10.42 3.04
CA LYS A 302 -1.54 -10.87 2.29
C LYS A 302 -0.23 -10.22 2.77
N SER A 303 -0.14 -8.89 2.77
CA SER A 303 1.07 -8.17 3.17
C SER A 303 1.45 -8.42 4.64
N THR A 304 0.46 -8.64 5.51
CA THR A 304 0.71 -9.01 6.91
C THR A 304 1.28 -10.42 7.01
N PHE A 305 0.72 -11.37 6.26
CA PHE A 305 1.23 -12.74 6.20
C PHE A 305 2.67 -12.79 5.68
N VAL A 306 2.95 -12.10 4.56
CA VAL A 306 4.29 -11.98 3.97
C VAL A 306 5.28 -11.41 4.98
N LYS A 307 4.90 -10.33 5.69
CA LYS A 307 5.74 -9.71 6.74
C LYS A 307 6.07 -10.68 7.87
N PHE A 308 5.09 -11.43 8.36
CA PHE A 308 5.30 -12.42 9.41
C PHE A 308 6.17 -13.58 8.95
N LEU A 309 5.96 -14.07 7.73
CA LEU A 309 6.76 -15.15 7.15
C LEU A 309 8.23 -14.72 6.98
N LEU A 310 8.48 -13.54 6.39
CA LEU A 310 9.82 -12.96 6.26
C LEU A 310 10.49 -12.77 7.62
N ASN A 311 9.81 -12.12 8.57
CA ASN A 311 10.38 -11.88 9.91
C ASN A 311 10.72 -13.19 10.62
N ARG A 312 9.92 -14.24 10.44
CA ARG A 312 10.18 -15.54 11.05
C ARG A 312 11.29 -16.32 10.35
N LEU A 313 11.48 -16.13 9.04
CA LEU A 313 12.65 -16.63 8.30
C LEU A 313 13.96 -16.03 8.83
N LEU A 314 13.95 -14.74 9.16
CA LEU A 314 15.13 -14.01 9.66
C LEU A 314 15.46 -14.31 11.14
N SER A 315 14.59 -15.02 11.84
CA SER A 315 14.66 -15.22 13.31
C SER A 315 15.26 -16.56 13.75
N LYS A 316 15.82 -17.31 12.81
CA LYS A 316 15.65 -18.76 12.77
C LYS A 316 16.95 -19.57 12.77
N TYR A 317 17.98 -19.34 13.58
CA TYR A 317 19.03 -20.34 13.98
C TYR A 317 20.02 -19.66 14.94
N ASP A 318 20.50 -20.37 15.97
CA ASP A 318 21.56 -19.89 16.90
C ASP A 318 22.98 -20.07 16.35
N ASP A 319 23.13 -20.65 15.16
CA ASP A 319 24.44 -20.88 14.56
C ASP A 319 25.03 -19.57 14.01
N GLN A 320 26.06 -19.09 14.70
CA GLN A 320 26.79 -17.85 14.45
C GLN A 320 27.50 -17.79 13.08
N ILE A 321 27.34 -18.79 12.22
CA ILE A 321 28.14 -19.00 11.00
C ILE A 321 27.42 -18.53 9.71
N LYS A 322 26.08 -18.39 9.71
CA LYS A 322 25.34 -17.90 8.53
C LYS A 322 24.37 -16.78 8.88
N GLN A 323 24.63 -15.59 8.33
CA GLN A 323 23.68 -14.49 8.38
C GLN A 323 22.39 -14.90 7.65
N GLN A 324 21.26 -14.78 8.34
CA GLN A 324 19.97 -15.13 7.79
C GLN A 324 19.43 -14.01 6.93
N SER A 325 18.96 -14.38 5.74
CA SER A 325 18.35 -13.46 4.81
C SER A 325 17.30 -14.18 3.97
N ALA A 326 16.43 -13.40 3.35
CA ALA A 326 15.44 -13.88 2.41
C ALA A 326 15.31 -12.86 1.27
N VAL A 327 14.82 -13.30 0.12
CA VAL A 327 14.48 -12.40 -0.97
C VAL A 327 12.98 -12.19 -1.01
N LEU A 328 12.55 -10.94 -1.08
CA LEU A 328 11.16 -10.54 -1.33
C LEU A 328 11.04 -10.11 -2.79
N LEU A 329 10.19 -10.80 -3.55
CA LEU A 329 9.67 -10.31 -4.82
C LEU A 329 8.30 -9.69 -4.57
N ASP A 330 8.24 -8.37 -4.55
CA ASP A 330 6.99 -7.65 -4.36
C ASP A 330 6.39 -7.23 -5.70
N LEU A 331 5.27 -7.86 -6.06
CA LEU A 331 4.54 -7.63 -7.29
C LEU A 331 3.24 -6.83 -7.08
N ASP A 332 3.01 -6.22 -5.91
CA ASP A 332 1.86 -5.34 -5.69
C ASP A 332 2.22 -3.86 -5.91
N PRO A 333 1.94 -3.28 -7.10
CA PRO A 333 2.25 -1.89 -7.38
C PRO A 333 1.37 -0.90 -6.60
N GLY A 334 0.26 -1.36 -6.03
CA GLY A 334 -0.71 -0.52 -5.33
C GLY A 334 -0.36 -0.31 -3.86
N GLN A 335 0.18 -1.31 -3.19
CA GLN A 335 0.60 -1.21 -1.78
C GLN A 335 1.94 -1.92 -1.56
N PRO A 336 3.02 -1.45 -2.21
CA PRO A 336 4.30 -2.11 -2.13
C PRO A 336 4.97 -1.93 -0.76
N GLU A 337 5.85 -2.87 -0.43
CA GLU A 337 6.80 -2.82 0.68
C GLU A 337 8.18 -2.43 0.15
N TYR A 338 8.92 -1.56 0.87
CA TYR A 338 10.28 -1.10 0.53
C TYR A 338 10.45 -0.32 -0.79
N SER A 339 9.37 0.00 -1.49
CA SER A 339 9.38 0.83 -2.69
C SER A 339 8.19 1.79 -2.69
N PRO A 340 8.24 2.90 -3.43
CA PRO A 340 7.07 3.77 -3.61
C PRO A 340 5.99 3.12 -4.51
N PRO A 341 4.71 3.55 -4.40
CA PRO A 341 3.64 2.99 -5.21
C PRO A 341 3.86 3.20 -6.72
N GLY A 342 3.53 2.18 -7.51
CA GLY A 342 3.77 2.11 -8.97
C GLY A 342 4.96 1.23 -9.38
N GLN A 343 5.71 0.70 -8.41
CA GLN A 343 6.89 -0.13 -8.66
C GLN A 343 6.67 -1.60 -8.31
N LEU A 344 7.40 -2.47 -9.02
CA LEU A 344 7.62 -3.88 -8.70
C LEU A 344 9.09 -4.03 -8.32
N SER A 345 9.42 -4.81 -7.29
CA SER A 345 10.78 -4.83 -6.75
C SER A 345 11.24 -6.19 -6.28
N LEU A 346 12.54 -6.43 -6.41
CA LEU A 346 13.24 -7.57 -5.84
C LEU A 346 14.19 -7.06 -4.75
N ILE A 347 13.93 -7.43 -3.49
CA ILE A 347 14.67 -6.94 -2.33
C ILE A 347 15.34 -8.11 -1.61
N HIS A 348 16.64 -8.00 -1.35
CA HIS A 348 17.34 -8.85 -0.40
C HIS A 348 17.13 -8.32 1.02
N VAL A 349 16.34 -9.04 1.81
CA VAL A 349 15.94 -8.66 3.16
C VAL A 349 16.87 -9.32 4.17
N MET A 350 17.52 -8.49 4.99
CA MET A 350 18.53 -8.90 5.96
C MET A 350 18.18 -8.48 7.40
N GLU A 351 17.19 -7.62 7.58
CA GLU A 351 16.71 -7.19 8.89
C GLU A 351 15.18 -7.37 9.04
N PRO A 352 14.68 -7.67 10.25
CA PRO A 352 13.24 -7.79 10.48
C PRO A 352 12.50 -6.48 10.18
N ASN A 353 11.38 -6.59 9.48
CA ASN A 353 10.46 -5.50 9.21
C ASN A 353 9.53 -5.26 10.40
N LEU A 354 9.80 -4.20 11.15
CA LEU A 354 9.05 -3.87 12.36
C LEU A 354 8.25 -2.55 12.24
N GLY A 355 7.79 -2.22 11.03
CA GLY A 355 7.07 -0.98 10.77
C GLY A 355 5.96 -1.10 9.73
N THR A 356 5.30 0.03 9.48
CA THR A 356 4.33 0.21 8.39
C THR A 356 5.05 0.53 7.09
N PRO A 357 4.49 0.26 5.89
CA PRO A 357 5.22 0.49 4.62
C PRO A 357 5.77 1.91 4.46
N PHE A 358 5.00 2.93 4.87
CA PHE A 358 5.44 4.33 4.82
C PHE A 358 6.47 4.71 5.90
N SER A 359 6.93 3.79 6.76
CA SER A 359 8.08 4.00 7.65
C SER A 359 9.40 3.51 7.05
N HIS A 360 9.35 2.99 5.82
CA HIS A 360 10.48 2.52 5.03
C HIS A 360 10.07 2.49 3.55
N PRO A 361 9.71 3.66 2.97
CA PRO A 361 9.23 3.73 1.58
C PRO A 361 10.34 3.44 0.55
N VAL A 362 11.58 3.31 1.01
CA VAL A 362 12.73 2.74 0.29
C VAL A 362 13.37 1.69 1.19
N SER A 363 14.10 0.74 0.60
CA SER A 363 14.93 -0.19 1.39
C SER A 363 15.90 0.59 2.29
N GLY A 364 15.88 0.26 3.59
CA GLY A 364 16.72 0.90 4.60
C GLY A 364 18.20 0.55 4.45
N CYS A 365 18.99 0.79 5.49
CA CYS A 365 20.46 0.65 5.42
C CYS A 365 20.97 -0.79 5.28
N GLN A 366 20.19 -1.81 5.69
CA GLN A 366 20.63 -3.21 5.65
C GLN A 366 20.00 -4.01 4.51
N ASN A 367 18.79 -3.65 4.08
CA ASN A 367 18.13 -4.31 2.96
C ASN A 367 18.68 -3.75 1.64
N ILE A 368 18.83 -4.61 0.64
CA ILE A 368 19.40 -4.23 -0.65
C ILE A 368 18.32 -4.40 -1.72
N VAL A 369 18.02 -3.34 -2.46
CA VAL A 369 17.22 -3.46 -3.69
C VAL A 369 18.12 -4.06 -4.76
N LEU A 370 17.78 -5.24 -5.24
CA LEU A 370 18.54 -5.93 -6.28
C LEU A 370 18.17 -5.39 -7.67
N LYS A 371 16.87 -5.22 -7.91
CA LYS A 371 16.32 -4.60 -9.13
C LYS A 371 14.90 -4.12 -8.86
N SER A 372 14.46 -3.11 -9.60
CA SER A 372 13.08 -2.61 -9.55
C SER A 372 12.62 -2.16 -10.92
N HIS A 373 11.32 -2.30 -11.19
CA HIS A 373 10.67 -1.84 -12.41
C HIS A 373 9.50 -0.92 -12.09
N SER A 374 9.24 0.03 -12.96
CA SER A 374 8.03 0.86 -12.88
C SER A 374 7.06 0.41 -13.97
N ILE A 375 5.83 0.09 -13.56
CA ILE A 375 4.71 -0.04 -14.50
C ILE A 375 3.94 1.28 -14.65
N ALA A 376 4.40 2.34 -13.96
CA ALA A 376 3.81 3.68 -13.94
C ALA A 376 2.29 3.68 -13.67
N ALA A 377 1.80 2.71 -12.90
CA ALA A 377 0.40 2.55 -12.57
C ALA A 377 0.24 1.84 -11.22
N ILE A 378 -0.85 2.10 -10.51
CA ILE A 378 -1.18 1.43 -9.23
C ILE A 378 -1.86 0.06 -9.39
N SER A 379 -1.96 -0.44 -10.62
CA SER A 379 -2.66 -1.68 -10.96
C SER A 379 -2.04 -2.33 -12.19
N PRO A 380 -1.87 -3.67 -12.23
CA PRO A 380 -1.43 -4.40 -13.43
C PRO A 380 -2.39 -4.29 -14.62
N ALA A 381 -3.63 -3.83 -14.39
CA ALA A 381 -4.67 -3.77 -15.41
C ALA A 381 -4.39 -2.79 -16.56
N MET A 382 -3.43 -1.87 -16.41
CA MET A 382 -3.07 -0.92 -17.47
C MET A 382 -2.30 -1.59 -18.61
N ASP A 383 -1.35 -2.46 -18.27
CA ASP A 383 -0.53 -3.21 -19.21
C ASP A 383 -0.09 -4.52 -18.53
N SER A 384 -0.87 -5.58 -18.76
CA SER A 384 -0.62 -6.90 -18.15
C SER A 384 0.63 -7.56 -18.71
N ASP A 385 0.97 -7.27 -19.97
CA ASP A 385 2.11 -7.88 -20.65
C ASP A 385 3.42 -7.28 -20.12
N LEU A 386 3.48 -5.95 -19.98
CA LEU A 386 4.59 -5.29 -19.30
C LEU A 386 4.72 -5.76 -17.85
N PHE A 387 3.60 -5.85 -17.10
CA PHE A 387 3.62 -6.35 -15.72
C PHE A 387 4.24 -7.75 -15.64
N MET A 388 3.80 -8.66 -16.53
CA MET A 388 4.32 -10.02 -16.58
C MET A 388 5.81 -10.03 -16.94
N ALA A 389 6.20 -9.27 -17.97
CA ALA A 389 7.59 -9.15 -18.37
C ALA A 389 8.51 -8.66 -17.25
N CYS A 390 8.14 -7.58 -16.57
CA CYS A 390 8.86 -7.07 -15.41
C CYS A 390 8.96 -8.13 -14.30
N SER A 391 7.87 -8.87 -14.05
CA SER A 391 7.84 -9.93 -13.03
C SER A 391 8.81 -11.07 -13.35
N ILE A 392 8.87 -11.51 -14.61
CA ILE A 392 9.78 -12.59 -15.06
C ILE A 392 11.24 -12.13 -15.06
N ASP A 393 11.52 -10.88 -15.43
CA ASP A 393 12.87 -10.31 -15.36
C ASP A 393 13.38 -10.21 -13.91
N LEU A 394 12.55 -9.74 -12.96
CA LEU A 394 12.91 -9.73 -11.54
C LEU A 394 13.14 -11.16 -11.02
N PHE A 395 12.31 -12.11 -11.42
CA PHE A 395 12.53 -13.52 -11.06
C PHE A 395 13.82 -14.09 -11.66
N SER A 396 14.18 -13.68 -12.89
CA SER A 396 15.43 -14.08 -13.53
C SER A 396 16.64 -13.54 -12.78
N THR A 397 16.58 -12.28 -12.33
CA THR A 397 17.59 -11.67 -11.44
C THR A 397 17.77 -12.47 -10.15
N TYR A 398 16.66 -12.94 -9.53
CA TYR A 398 16.73 -13.82 -8.37
C TYR A 398 17.37 -15.18 -8.69
N ARG A 399 17.03 -15.78 -9.84
CA ARG A 399 17.60 -17.05 -10.28
C ARG A 399 19.12 -16.94 -10.44
N ASP A 400 19.59 -15.84 -11.02
CA ASP A 400 21.02 -15.60 -11.22
C ASP A 400 21.73 -15.40 -9.87
N LEU A 401 21.16 -14.63 -8.95
CA LEU A 401 21.66 -14.52 -7.58
C LEU A 401 21.79 -15.89 -6.91
N ARG A 402 20.81 -16.77 -7.08
CA ARG A 402 20.80 -18.12 -6.50
C ARG A 402 21.88 -19.03 -7.07
N LEU A 403 22.32 -18.83 -8.31
CA LEU A 403 23.46 -19.57 -8.88
C LEU A 403 24.78 -19.25 -8.17
N HIS A 404 24.91 -18.03 -7.67
CA HIS A 404 26.11 -17.55 -6.97
C HIS A 404 26.02 -17.67 -5.45
N THR A 405 24.80 -17.71 -4.91
CA THR A 405 24.54 -17.80 -3.47
C THR A 405 23.65 -18.99 -3.18
N ASN A 406 24.26 -20.07 -2.67
CA ASN A 406 23.49 -21.23 -2.24
C ASN A 406 22.56 -20.85 -1.07
N CYS A 407 21.29 -21.27 -1.14
CA CYS A 407 20.36 -21.34 -0.02
C CYS A 407 19.67 -20.03 0.45
N ILE A 408 19.12 -19.20 -0.45
CA ILE A 408 18.30 -18.04 -0.05
C ILE A 408 16.82 -18.28 -0.44
N PRO A 409 15.87 -18.25 0.50
CA PRO A 409 14.44 -18.44 0.20
C PRO A 409 13.83 -17.22 -0.49
N LEU A 410 12.82 -17.46 -1.33
CA LEU A 410 12.07 -16.42 -2.04
C LEU A 410 10.63 -16.36 -1.52
N ILE A 411 10.20 -15.17 -1.12
CA ILE A 411 8.80 -14.86 -0.80
C ILE A 411 8.26 -13.93 -1.88
N ILE A 412 7.10 -14.27 -2.44
CA ILE A 412 6.47 -13.52 -3.53
C ILE A 412 5.15 -12.96 -3.02
N ASN A 413 5.04 -11.62 -2.97
CA ASN A 413 3.80 -10.92 -2.72
C ASN A 413 3.12 -10.59 -4.06
N THR A 414 1.79 -10.70 -4.13
CA THR A 414 1.03 -10.52 -5.37
C THR A 414 -0.13 -9.54 -5.19
N PRO A 415 -0.57 -8.88 -6.27
CA PRO A 415 -1.67 -7.92 -6.19
C PRO A 415 -2.98 -8.62 -5.88
N GLY A 416 -3.92 -7.90 -5.26
CA GLY A 416 -5.21 -8.45 -4.84
C GLY A 416 -6.25 -8.70 -5.95
N TRP A 417 -5.85 -8.68 -7.23
CA TRP A 417 -6.75 -8.84 -8.37
C TRP A 417 -6.79 -10.31 -8.79
N ILE A 418 -7.90 -10.99 -8.50
CA ILE A 418 -8.01 -12.45 -8.61
C ILE A 418 -9.02 -12.94 -9.66
N LEU A 419 -9.61 -12.06 -10.46
CA LEU A 419 -10.65 -12.38 -11.45
C LEU A 419 -10.27 -11.84 -12.83
N GLY A 420 -10.80 -12.46 -13.89
CA GLY A 420 -10.52 -12.07 -15.28
C GLY A 420 -9.02 -12.10 -15.58
N THR A 421 -8.50 -11.04 -16.21
CA THR A 421 -7.06 -10.88 -16.49
C THR A 421 -6.18 -10.97 -15.23
N GLY A 422 -6.70 -10.62 -14.04
CA GLY A 422 -5.98 -10.83 -12.78
C GLY A 422 -5.72 -12.30 -12.48
N LEU A 423 -6.69 -13.18 -12.79
CA LEU A 423 -6.51 -14.64 -12.66
C LEU A 423 -5.49 -15.16 -13.69
N GLU A 424 -5.56 -14.67 -14.93
CA GLU A 424 -4.62 -15.04 -15.99
C GLU A 424 -3.18 -14.69 -15.60
N ILE A 425 -2.96 -13.49 -15.05
CA ILE A 425 -1.67 -13.06 -14.50
C ILE A 425 -1.20 -14.04 -13.42
N LEU A 426 -2.05 -14.37 -12.44
CA LEU A 426 -1.66 -15.28 -11.35
C LEU A 426 -1.32 -16.69 -11.87
N VAL A 427 -2.11 -17.23 -12.79
CA VAL A 427 -1.85 -18.52 -13.44
C VAL A 427 -0.52 -18.50 -14.20
N ASN A 428 -0.25 -17.41 -14.94
CA ASN A 428 1.00 -17.24 -15.66
C ASN A 428 2.20 -17.11 -14.72
N LEU A 429 2.07 -16.39 -13.60
CA LEU A 429 3.11 -16.34 -12.58
C LEU A 429 3.41 -17.73 -12.02
N VAL A 430 2.38 -18.51 -11.67
CA VAL A 430 2.58 -19.89 -11.17
C VAL A 430 3.28 -20.76 -12.22
N LYS A 431 2.88 -20.70 -13.49
CA LYS A 431 3.48 -21.49 -14.58
C LYS A 431 4.94 -21.13 -14.86
N ASN A 432 5.28 -19.85 -14.84
CA ASN A 432 6.62 -19.37 -15.19
C ASN A 432 7.60 -19.44 -14.00
N ILE A 433 7.14 -19.09 -12.80
CA ILE A 433 7.97 -19.07 -11.58
C ILE A 433 8.08 -20.47 -10.96
N ARG A 434 7.02 -21.30 -11.08
CA ARG A 434 6.90 -22.62 -10.44
C ARG A 434 7.24 -22.57 -8.94
N PRO A 435 6.51 -21.77 -8.14
CA PRO A 435 6.76 -21.68 -6.71
C PRO A 435 6.55 -23.04 -6.04
N THR A 436 7.36 -23.35 -5.03
CA THR A 436 7.19 -24.59 -4.26
C THR A 436 5.85 -24.67 -3.52
N LYS A 437 5.36 -23.50 -3.05
CA LYS A 437 4.07 -23.38 -2.36
C LYS A 437 3.33 -22.14 -2.84
N VAL A 438 2.04 -22.27 -3.05
CA VAL A 438 1.09 -21.17 -3.23
C VAL A 438 0.16 -21.13 -2.02
N ILE A 439 0.12 -19.99 -1.36
CA ILE A 439 -0.73 -19.72 -0.20
C ILE A 439 -1.83 -18.78 -0.64
N TYR A 440 -3.06 -19.30 -0.70
CA TYR A 440 -4.24 -18.53 -1.07
C TYR A 440 -4.99 -18.06 0.19
N MET A 441 -5.02 -16.75 0.39
CA MET A 441 -5.50 -16.09 1.60
C MET A 441 -7.03 -15.95 1.66
N SER A 442 -7.77 -17.04 1.39
CA SER A 442 -9.23 -17.12 1.54
C SER A 442 -9.70 -18.58 1.46
N HIS A 443 -10.54 -19.04 2.39
CA HIS A 443 -11.28 -20.31 2.21
C HIS A 443 -12.49 -20.16 1.29
N GLU A 444 -13.12 -19.00 1.31
CA GLU A 444 -14.35 -18.69 0.57
C GLU A 444 -14.05 -18.01 -0.78
N GLY A 445 -12.86 -18.23 -1.33
CA GLY A 445 -12.53 -17.71 -2.67
C GLY A 445 -13.42 -18.33 -3.75
N PRO A 446 -13.60 -17.66 -4.92
CA PRO A 446 -14.30 -18.25 -6.03
C PRO A 446 -13.70 -19.62 -6.41
N PRO A 447 -14.51 -20.70 -6.52
CA PRO A 447 -13.99 -22.05 -6.78
C PRO A 447 -13.20 -22.15 -8.08
N GLU A 448 -13.62 -21.40 -9.09
CA GLU A 448 -12.94 -21.30 -10.39
C GLU A 448 -11.50 -20.80 -10.22
N VAL A 449 -11.29 -19.75 -9.43
CA VAL A 449 -9.95 -19.19 -9.15
C VAL A 449 -9.05 -20.24 -8.50
N VAL A 450 -9.55 -20.92 -7.47
CA VAL A 450 -8.79 -21.96 -6.75
C VAL A 450 -8.42 -23.10 -7.71
N LYS A 451 -9.39 -23.58 -8.50
CA LYS A 451 -9.19 -24.65 -9.46
C LYS A 451 -8.16 -24.27 -10.53
N SER A 452 -8.27 -23.10 -11.13
CA SER A 452 -7.32 -22.63 -12.15
C SER A 452 -5.89 -22.49 -11.60
N LEU A 453 -5.72 -22.05 -10.36
CA LEU A 453 -4.41 -21.96 -9.73
C LEU A 453 -3.81 -23.34 -9.40
N GLN A 454 -4.64 -24.30 -8.97
CA GLN A 454 -4.20 -25.68 -8.74
C GLN A 454 -3.83 -26.41 -10.04
N GLU A 455 -4.56 -26.13 -11.12
CA GLU A 455 -4.30 -26.71 -12.44
C GLU A 455 -3.13 -26.05 -13.17
N ALA A 456 -2.71 -24.84 -12.75
CA ALA A 456 -1.60 -24.10 -13.36
C ALA A 456 -0.28 -24.87 -13.27
N ASP A 457 0.00 -25.51 -12.13
CA ASP A 457 1.15 -26.40 -11.94
C ASP A 457 0.87 -27.44 -10.83
N LYS A 458 0.77 -28.70 -11.23
CA LYS A 458 0.48 -29.82 -10.30
C LYS A 458 1.63 -30.13 -9.34
N SER A 459 2.85 -29.66 -9.63
CA SER A 459 4.00 -29.86 -8.74
C SER A 459 4.04 -28.86 -7.58
N THR A 460 3.29 -27.76 -7.69
CA THR A 460 3.18 -26.71 -6.69
C THR A 460 2.21 -27.13 -5.57
N SER A 461 2.63 -27.06 -4.31
CA SER A 461 1.74 -27.29 -3.17
C SER A 461 0.81 -26.10 -2.98
N PHE A 462 -0.51 -26.33 -3.00
CA PHE A 462 -1.53 -25.28 -2.84
C PHE A 462 -2.19 -25.36 -1.46
N ILE A 463 -2.15 -24.26 -0.70
CA ILE A 463 -2.67 -24.18 0.67
C ILE A 463 -3.64 -23.01 0.75
N THR A 464 -4.81 -23.22 1.37
CA THR A 464 -5.73 -22.12 1.70
C THR A 464 -5.67 -21.79 3.18
N VAL A 465 -5.77 -20.52 3.52
CA VAL A 465 -5.81 -20.02 4.91
C VAL A 465 -6.94 -18.99 5.07
N PRO A 466 -7.48 -18.80 6.28
CA PRO A 466 -8.61 -17.89 6.47
C PRO A 466 -8.21 -16.44 6.20
N SER A 467 -9.11 -15.65 5.64
CA SER A 467 -8.91 -14.21 5.47
C SER A 467 -9.09 -13.48 6.79
N GLN A 468 -8.24 -12.49 7.09
CA GLN A 468 -8.41 -11.61 8.25
C GLN A 468 -8.68 -10.18 7.78
N ILE A 469 -9.96 -9.85 7.60
CA ILE A 469 -10.39 -8.53 7.14
C ILE A 469 -10.42 -7.58 8.34
N CYS A 470 -9.89 -6.37 8.17
CA CYS A 470 -10.04 -5.32 9.17
C CYS A 470 -11.49 -4.80 9.14
N GLU A 471 -12.23 -4.99 10.24
CA GLU A 471 -13.64 -4.61 10.34
C GLU A 471 -13.86 -3.08 10.35
N THR A 472 -12.85 -2.30 10.75
CA THR A 472 -12.94 -0.82 10.82
C THR A 472 -11.68 -0.14 10.31
N PRO A 473 -11.43 -0.15 8.99
CA PRO A 473 -10.27 0.50 8.42
C PRO A 473 -10.36 2.02 8.59
N ILE A 474 -9.44 2.61 9.34
CA ILE A 474 -9.36 4.07 9.57
C ILE A 474 -8.90 4.79 8.29
N ARG A 475 -8.16 4.09 7.42
CA ARG A 475 -7.55 4.64 6.20
C ARG A 475 -7.88 3.76 5.00
N THR A 476 -8.19 4.41 3.87
CA THR A 476 -8.36 3.74 2.58
C THR A 476 -6.99 3.41 1.98
N ALA A 477 -6.96 2.55 0.96
CA ALA A 477 -5.73 2.26 0.22
C ALA A 477 -5.10 3.52 -0.39
N ALA A 478 -5.92 4.44 -0.90
CA ALA A 478 -5.44 5.72 -1.44
C ALA A 478 -4.81 6.62 -0.36
N HIS A 479 -5.38 6.65 0.85
CA HIS A 479 -4.76 7.38 1.97
C HIS A 479 -3.39 6.79 2.33
N LEU A 480 -3.26 5.46 2.37
CA LEU A 480 -1.99 4.80 2.68
C LEU A 480 -0.93 5.05 1.60
N ARG A 481 -1.31 5.01 0.31
CA ARG A 481 -0.41 5.40 -0.79
C ARG A 481 0.02 6.85 -0.70
N THR A 482 -0.91 7.76 -0.40
CA THR A 482 -0.59 9.19 -0.19
C THR A 482 0.44 9.36 0.92
N MET A 483 0.27 8.68 2.07
CA MET A 483 1.28 8.68 3.13
C MET A 483 2.61 8.11 2.64
N GLN A 484 2.62 7.02 1.89
CA GLN A 484 3.86 6.45 1.36
C GLN A 484 4.58 7.40 0.40
N TYR A 485 3.86 8.09 -0.49
CA TYR A 485 4.43 9.14 -1.35
C TYR A 485 5.01 10.30 -0.52
N MET A 486 4.25 10.83 0.44
CA MET A 486 4.75 11.89 1.32
C MET A 486 6.02 11.44 2.06
N SER A 487 5.98 10.24 2.65
CA SER A 487 7.13 9.66 3.31
C SER A 487 8.34 9.55 2.38
N TYR A 488 8.14 9.11 1.13
CA TYR A 488 9.20 8.97 0.13
C TYR A 488 9.86 10.31 -0.22
N PHE A 489 9.08 11.33 -0.58
CA PHE A 489 9.61 12.63 -1.01
C PHE A 489 10.22 13.46 0.12
N HIS A 490 9.86 13.16 1.38
CA HIS A 490 10.41 13.80 2.57
C HIS A 490 11.60 13.05 3.20
N LEU A 491 12.09 11.98 2.57
CA LEU A 491 13.30 11.30 3.04
C LEU A 491 14.52 12.23 2.99
N ASP A 492 15.28 12.25 4.09
CA ASP A 492 16.57 12.92 4.19
C ASP A 492 17.71 11.89 4.24
N PHE A 493 18.60 11.95 3.26
CA PHE A 493 19.77 11.07 3.15
C PHE A 493 21.04 11.64 3.79
N SER A 494 20.95 12.78 4.48
CA SER A 494 22.05 13.34 5.25
C SER A 494 22.67 12.34 6.22
N ASN A 495 21.85 11.44 6.80
CA ASN A 495 22.29 10.38 7.68
C ASN A 495 22.22 8.99 7.02
N LYS A 496 23.36 8.49 6.55
CA LYS A 496 23.48 7.17 5.92
C LYS A 496 23.15 5.98 6.84
N LYS A 497 23.05 6.19 8.17
CA LYS A 497 22.82 5.12 9.16
C LYS A 497 21.36 4.99 9.58
N SER A 498 20.49 5.91 9.19
CA SER A 498 19.08 5.88 9.59
C SER A 498 18.18 6.62 8.63
N THR A 499 17.02 6.04 8.35
CA THR A 499 15.90 6.72 7.72
C THR A 499 15.43 7.87 8.60
N VAL A 500 15.55 9.10 8.09
CA VAL A 500 15.11 10.35 8.73
C VAL A 500 14.23 11.10 7.74
N TRP A 501 13.24 11.84 8.25
CA TRP A 501 12.34 12.65 7.44
C TRP A 501 12.52 14.14 7.71
N ASN A 502 12.62 14.89 6.62
CA ASN A 502 12.53 16.34 6.65
C ASN A 502 11.05 16.76 6.78
N SER A 503 10.78 17.77 7.59
CA SER A 503 9.43 18.30 7.81
C SER A 503 9.20 19.66 7.16
N ARG A 504 10.14 20.12 6.34
CA ARG A 504 10.01 21.34 5.57
C ARG A 504 9.14 21.08 4.34
N PRO A 505 8.27 22.04 3.95
CA PRO A 505 7.47 21.90 2.73
C PRO A 505 8.33 21.67 1.48
N LEU A 506 7.86 20.84 0.54
CA LEU A 506 8.53 20.57 -0.72
C LEU A 506 8.85 21.84 -1.53
N THR A 507 8.04 22.88 -1.40
CA THR A 507 8.28 24.20 -2.03
C THR A 507 9.56 24.89 -1.55
N SER A 508 10.02 24.57 -0.35
CA SER A 508 11.25 25.11 0.25
C SER A 508 12.50 24.29 -0.07
N ILE A 509 12.33 23.09 -0.65
CA ILE A 509 13.44 22.22 -1.04
C ILE A 509 13.95 22.68 -2.41
N PRO A 510 15.28 22.87 -2.59
CA PRO A 510 15.84 23.21 -3.88
C PRO A 510 15.64 22.04 -4.87
N PRO A 511 15.08 22.29 -6.07
CA PRO A 511 14.90 21.25 -7.07
C PRO A 511 16.20 20.93 -7.80
N TRP A 512 16.26 19.75 -8.39
CA TRP A 512 17.22 19.42 -9.45
C TRP A 512 16.86 20.16 -10.73
N GLU A 513 17.86 20.79 -11.36
CA GLU A 513 17.69 21.44 -12.67
C GLU A 513 18.25 20.56 -13.79
N ILE A 514 17.34 19.86 -14.48
CA ILE A 514 17.69 18.88 -15.51
C ILE A 514 17.62 19.56 -16.88
N LYS A 515 18.74 19.62 -17.62
CA LYS A 515 18.73 20.04 -19.03
C LYS A 515 17.98 19.02 -19.86
N TYR A 516 17.07 19.43 -20.73
CA TYR A 516 16.35 18.52 -21.63
C TYR A 516 16.62 18.76 -23.13
N SER A 517 17.43 19.78 -23.45
CA SER A 517 17.78 20.13 -24.84
C SER A 517 19.29 20.39 -25.01
N GLY A 518 19.74 20.34 -26.26
CA GLY A 518 21.14 20.47 -26.69
C GLY A 518 22.02 19.24 -26.42
N ASN A 519 23.30 19.36 -26.75
CA ASN A 519 24.28 18.26 -26.79
C ASN A 519 24.58 17.60 -25.43
N SER A 520 24.08 18.17 -24.33
CA SER A 520 24.33 17.72 -22.96
C SER A 520 23.01 17.57 -22.19
N SER A 521 22.00 16.98 -22.84
CA SER A 521 20.72 16.69 -22.20
C SER A 521 20.91 15.69 -21.06
N GLY A 522 20.33 15.98 -19.90
CA GLY A 522 20.36 15.11 -18.73
C GLY A 522 19.35 13.96 -18.80
N ILE A 523 18.44 14.00 -19.77
CA ILE A 523 17.47 12.94 -20.07
C ILE A 523 17.47 12.64 -21.56
N LEU A 524 17.19 11.39 -21.91
CA LEU A 524 17.00 10.95 -23.29
C LEU A 524 15.63 11.41 -23.81
N GLY A 525 14.59 11.29 -22.98
CA GLY A 525 13.24 11.67 -23.35
C GLY A 525 12.22 11.43 -22.24
N ILE A 526 11.00 11.88 -22.50
CA ILE A 526 9.81 11.64 -21.70
C ILE A 526 8.97 10.58 -22.41
N MET A 527 8.62 9.50 -21.72
CA MET A 527 7.78 8.42 -22.24
C MET A 527 6.49 8.36 -21.42
N CYS A 528 5.35 8.07 -22.06
CA CYS A 528 4.08 7.89 -21.36
C CYS A 528 3.61 6.44 -21.51
N TYR A 529 3.16 5.81 -20.42
CA TYR A 529 2.46 4.53 -20.46
C TYR A 529 0.95 4.71 -20.35
N GLY A 530 0.21 3.96 -21.16
CA GLY A 530 -1.24 4.07 -21.27
C GLY A 530 -1.65 5.26 -22.14
N GLU A 531 -2.13 6.33 -21.51
CA GLU A 531 -2.60 7.53 -22.22
C GLU A 531 -1.41 8.28 -22.85
N GLN A 532 -1.54 8.62 -24.14
CA GLN A 532 -0.53 9.36 -24.91
C GLN A 532 -1.01 10.79 -25.14
N PRO A 533 -0.53 11.78 -24.39
CA PRO A 533 -0.89 13.18 -24.62
C PRO A 533 -0.44 13.64 -26.01
N PRO A 534 -1.24 14.49 -26.70
CA PRO A 534 -0.77 15.16 -27.90
C PRO A 534 0.52 15.94 -27.64
N LEU A 535 1.36 16.07 -28.66
CA LEU A 535 2.68 16.72 -28.57
C LEU A 535 2.64 18.13 -27.97
N GLY A 536 1.56 18.89 -28.22
CA GLY A 536 1.38 20.24 -27.68
C GLY A 536 0.91 20.32 -26.22
N LEU A 537 0.54 19.20 -25.61
CA LEU A 537 0.02 19.15 -24.23
C LEU A 537 0.95 18.41 -23.26
N ILE A 538 2.09 17.90 -23.73
CA ILE A 538 3.00 17.12 -22.90
C ILE A 538 3.59 17.96 -21.76
N SER A 539 3.90 19.24 -22.03
CA SER A 539 4.42 20.19 -21.04
C SER A 539 3.43 20.37 -19.88
N GLU A 540 2.17 20.62 -20.18
CA GLU A 540 1.09 20.77 -19.20
C GLU A 540 0.78 19.46 -18.47
N THR A 541 0.85 18.33 -19.18
CA THR A 541 0.53 17.01 -18.61
C THR A 541 1.54 16.56 -17.57
N ILE A 542 2.84 16.79 -17.81
CA ILE A 542 3.87 16.36 -16.87
C ILE A 542 4.11 17.40 -15.76
N ASN A 543 3.75 18.66 -15.97
CA ASN A 543 3.96 19.69 -14.97
C ASN A 543 3.10 19.43 -13.73
N GLY A 544 3.73 19.39 -12.55
CA GLY A 544 3.06 19.11 -11.29
C GLY A 544 2.77 17.64 -11.03
N THR A 545 3.18 16.70 -11.89
CA THR A 545 2.89 15.25 -11.71
C THR A 545 4.10 14.46 -11.20
N ILE A 546 3.84 13.23 -10.74
CA ILE A 546 4.88 12.28 -10.37
C ILE A 546 5.25 11.47 -11.61
N VAL A 547 6.55 11.39 -11.88
CA VAL A 547 7.13 10.55 -12.94
C VAL A 547 8.08 9.52 -12.33
N SER A 548 8.20 8.37 -12.96
CA SER A 548 9.21 7.37 -12.63
C SER A 548 10.52 7.70 -13.34
N VAL A 549 11.64 7.61 -12.61
CA VAL A 549 12.98 7.78 -13.18
C VAL A 549 13.51 6.41 -13.56
N VAL A 550 13.65 6.17 -14.87
CA VAL A 550 14.07 4.87 -15.43
C VAL A 550 15.42 5.02 -16.10
N VAL A 551 16.34 4.12 -15.76
CA VAL A 551 17.64 3.99 -16.41
C VAL A 551 17.52 2.99 -17.55
N VAL A 552 18.10 3.36 -18.68
CA VAL A 552 18.30 2.50 -19.84
C VAL A 552 19.76 2.06 -19.83
N ASP A 553 19.96 0.78 -19.54
CA ASP A 553 21.30 0.17 -19.52
C ASP A 553 21.88 -0.02 -20.90
N ASP A 554 21.01 -0.39 -21.84
CA ASP A 554 21.27 -0.62 -23.25
C ASP A 554 20.08 -0.06 -24.05
N LEU A 555 20.35 0.61 -25.16
CA LEU A 555 19.32 1.20 -26.03
C LEU A 555 18.41 0.14 -26.66
N LEU A 556 18.81 -1.14 -26.64
CA LEU A 556 17.92 -2.28 -26.90
C LEU A 556 16.69 -2.33 -25.97
N ALA A 557 16.69 -1.57 -24.87
CA ALA A 557 15.51 -1.38 -24.04
C ALA A 557 14.34 -0.70 -24.79
N ILE A 558 14.63 0.06 -25.85
CA ILE A 558 13.67 0.90 -26.55
C ILE A 558 13.27 0.19 -27.86
N PRO A 559 12.01 -0.27 -28.00
CA PRO A 559 11.55 -0.86 -29.26
C PRO A 559 11.73 0.10 -30.44
N GLY A 560 12.25 -0.41 -31.56
CA GLY A 560 12.48 0.37 -32.78
C GLY A 560 13.75 1.22 -32.78
N TRP A 561 14.52 1.22 -31.70
CA TRP A 561 15.80 1.91 -31.65
C TRP A 561 16.81 1.20 -32.56
N SER A 562 17.04 1.79 -33.74
CA SER A 562 18.09 1.35 -34.65
C SER A 562 19.36 2.03 -34.18
N SER A 563 20.34 1.28 -33.66
CA SER A 563 21.70 1.80 -33.69
C SER A 563 22.06 1.94 -35.16
N ASP A 564 22.43 3.12 -35.61
CA ASP A 564 23.14 3.30 -36.88
C ASP A 564 24.45 2.51 -36.81
N LEU A 565 24.38 1.20 -37.07
CA LEU A 565 25.49 0.41 -37.54
C LEU A 565 25.56 0.71 -39.04
N GLU A 566 26.20 1.83 -39.36
CA GLU A 566 26.71 2.06 -40.70
C GLU A 566 27.55 0.84 -41.11
N GLY A 567 27.01 0.06 -42.06
CA GLY A 567 27.74 -0.91 -42.86
C GLY A 567 28.22 -2.17 -42.13
N GLN A 568 27.39 -3.20 -42.10
CA GLN A 568 27.78 -4.55 -42.54
C GLN A 568 26.54 -5.45 -42.64
N ASP A 569 26.36 -5.96 -43.86
CA ASP A 569 25.56 -7.09 -44.33
C ASP A 569 24.30 -7.53 -43.57
N GLU A 570 23.23 -7.68 -44.36
CA GLU A 570 22.02 -8.46 -44.06
C GLU A 570 22.35 -9.87 -43.56
N THR A 571 22.73 -9.96 -42.28
CA THR A 571 22.82 -11.22 -41.55
C THR A 571 21.60 -11.28 -40.66
N GLN A 572 20.74 -12.22 -41.04
CA GLN A 572 19.49 -12.61 -40.40
C GLN A 572 19.46 -12.27 -38.90
N VAL A 573 18.64 -11.30 -38.54
CA VAL A 573 18.22 -11.08 -37.14
C VAL A 573 17.71 -12.42 -36.61
N PRO A 574 18.25 -12.96 -35.50
CA PRO A 574 17.78 -14.22 -34.95
C PRO A 574 16.26 -14.18 -34.75
N LEU A 575 15.59 -15.16 -35.32
CA LEU A 575 14.13 -15.26 -35.49
C LEU A 575 13.32 -15.37 -34.17
N ASP A 576 13.94 -15.14 -33.02
CA ASP A 576 13.37 -15.34 -31.67
C ASP A 576 12.92 -14.04 -30.97
N LEU A 577 13.29 -12.86 -31.47
CA LEU A 577 12.87 -11.56 -30.90
C LEU A 577 11.50 -11.08 -31.42
N SER A 578 10.98 -11.68 -32.49
CA SER A 578 9.72 -11.30 -33.16
C SER A 578 8.44 -11.82 -32.46
N LYS A 579 8.58 -12.49 -31.32
CA LYS A 579 7.45 -12.97 -30.48
C LYS A 579 7.41 -12.34 -29.10
N SER A 580 7.95 -11.12 -28.94
CA SER A 580 7.83 -10.38 -27.69
C SER A 580 6.70 -9.35 -27.84
N ASN A 581 5.60 -9.53 -27.08
CA ASN A 581 4.36 -8.73 -27.12
C ASN A 581 4.53 -7.25 -26.67
N PHE A 582 5.74 -6.67 -26.68
CA PHE A 582 6.02 -5.31 -26.19
C PHE A 582 5.70 -4.20 -27.20
N CYS A 583 5.28 -4.58 -28.40
CA CYS A 583 4.87 -3.66 -29.44
C CYS A 583 3.53 -4.16 -29.99
N GLN A 584 2.50 -3.33 -29.99
CA GLN A 584 1.35 -3.59 -30.86
C GLN A 584 1.89 -3.60 -32.29
N VAL A 585 1.54 -4.66 -33.04
CA VAL A 585 2.14 -5.09 -34.30
C VAL A 585 1.89 -4.09 -35.45
N GLY A 586 2.54 -2.94 -35.39
CA GLY A 586 2.55 -1.88 -36.40
C GLY A 586 3.98 -1.46 -36.71
N LYS A 587 4.20 -0.87 -37.89
CA LYS A 587 5.47 -0.20 -38.20
C LYS A 587 5.67 0.93 -37.20
N ILE A 588 6.78 0.91 -36.47
CA ILE A 588 7.15 1.98 -35.54
C ILE A 588 7.40 3.26 -36.34
N GLU A 589 6.69 4.33 -36.00
CA GLU A 589 6.83 5.61 -36.67
C GLU A 589 8.15 6.29 -36.28
N THR A 590 8.82 6.87 -37.27
CA THR A 590 10.06 7.62 -37.09
C THR A 590 9.83 9.11 -37.39
N PRO A 591 10.49 10.04 -36.68
CA PRO A 591 11.49 9.80 -35.62
C PRO A 591 10.86 9.28 -34.31
N LEU A 592 11.64 8.51 -33.55
CA LEU A 592 11.20 7.93 -32.27
C LEU A 592 10.97 8.97 -31.17
N ILE A 593 11.71 10.08 -31.25
CA ILE A 593 11.63 11.19 -30.29
C ILE A 593 11.27 12.44 -31.09
N LEU A 594 10.15 13.05 -30.71
CA LEU A 594 9.67 14.33 -31.19
C LEU A 594 10.08 15.44 -30.21
N ARG A 595 10.04 16.68 -30.70
CA ARG A 595 10.22 17.88 -29.87
C ARG A 595 8.88 18.58 -29.71
N SER A 596 8.47 18.83 -28.47
CA SER A 596 7.27 19.62 -28.19
C SER A 596 7.46 21.09 -28.59
N PRO A 597 6.40 21.93 -28.59
CA PRO A 597 6.53 23.38 -28.78
C PRO A 597 7.52 24.04 -27.80
N GLU A 598 7.66 23.49 -26.59
CA GLU A 598 8.62 23.89 -25.55
C GLU A 598 9.98 23.19 -25.65
N ASP A 599 10.21 22.49 -26.76
CA ASP A 599 11.41 21.72 -27.10
C ASP A 599 11.67 20.50 -26.19
N LEU A 600 10.63 20.00 -25.51
CA LEU A 600 10.74 18.79 -24.68
C LEU A 600 10.94 17.55 -25.56
N PRO A 601 11.91 16.67 -25.26
CA PRO A 601 12.07 15.40 -25.96
C PRO A 601 10.97 14.44 -25.53
N TYR A 602 9.99 14.20 -26.40
CA TYR A 602 8.86 13.32 -26.15
C TYR A 602 8.92 12.10 -27.07
N PHE A 603 8.84 10.90 -26.50
CA PHE A 603 8.72 9.69 -27.32
C PHE A 603 7.44 9.77 -28.15
N ASN A 604 7.53 9.43 -29.44
CA ASN A 604 6.48 9.66 -30.40
C ASN A 604 5.16 9.01 -29.92
N PRO A 605 4.09 9.80 -29.64
CA PRO A 605 2.82 9.31 -29.10
C PRO A 605 2.09 8.34 -30.04
N ALA A 606 2.43 8.32 -31.33
CA ALA A 606 1.89 7.34 -32.27
C ALA A 606 2.37 5.91 -31.99
N ASN A 607 3.50 5.78 -31.28
CA ASN A 607 4.08 4.50 -30.90
C ASN A 607 3.66 4.13 -29.48
N VAL A 608 2.73 3.18 -29.35
CA VAL A 608 2.38 2.59 -28.05
C VAL A 608 3.45 1.54 -27.68
N ILE A 609 4.55 2.01 -27.10
CA ILE A 609 5.72 1.19 -26.73
C ILE A 609 5.97 1.22 -25.23
N SER A 610 6.46 0.09 -24.71
CA SER A 610 6.93 -0.06 -23.34
C SER A 610 8.41 -0.47 -23.35
N LEU A 611 9.19 -0.03 -22.36
CA LEU A 611 10.60 -0.38 -22.24
C LEU A 611 10.77 -1.87 -21.93
N HIS A 612 11.75 -2.51 -22.59
CA HIS A 612 12.11 -3.89 -22.29
C HIS A 612 12.77 -3.99 -20.89
N PRO A 613 12.24 -4.81 -19.97
CA PRO A 613 12.74 -4.91 -18.59
C PRO A 613 14.17 -5.47 -18.45
N GLN A 614 14.66 -6.22 -19.45
CA GLN A 614 16.00 -6.81 -19.40
C GLN A 614 17.11 -5.75 -19.49
N HIS A 615 16.85 -4.65 -20.20
CA HIS A 615 17.82 -3.60 -20.50
C HIS A 615 17.48 -2.26 -19.81
N SER A 616 16.54 -2.28 -18.88
CA SER A 616 16.14 -1.10 -18.12
C SER A 616 15.84 -1.44 -16.67
N TYR A 617 15.86 -0.43 -15.80
CA TYR A 617 15.43 -0.56 -14.41
C TYR A 617 15.02 0.81 -13.84
N CYS A 618 14.20 0.80 -12.80
CA CYS A 618 13.70 2.00 -12.16
C CYS A 618 14.50 2.36 -10.90
N LEU A 619 14.89 3.64 -10.79
CA LEU A 619 15.60 4.17 -9.61
C LEU A 619 14.65 4.62 -8.50
N GLY A 620 13.46 5.07 -8.86
CA GLY A 620 12.59 5.81 -7.96
C GLY A 620 11.63 6.72 -8.71
N LEU A 621 11.05 7.66 -7.98
CA LEU A 621 10.11 8.64 -8.47
C LEU A 621 10.70 10.06 -8.35
N ALA A 622 10.20 10.94 -9.21
CA ALA A 622 10.45 12.37 -9.16
C ALA A 622 9.12 13.13 -9.28
N LEU A 623 8.99 14.23 -8.54
CA LEU A 623 7.90 15.19 -8.69
C LEU A 623 8.39 16.31 -9.59
N VAL A 624 7.74 16.50 -10.74
CA VAL A 624 8.03 17.62 -11.64
C VAL A 624 7.41 18.87 -11.04
N ARG A 625 8.25 19.74 -10.48
CA ARG A 625 7.82 20.99 -9.83
C ARG A 625 7.48 22.07 -10.86
N GLY A 626 8.20 22.08 -11.98
CA GLY A 626 8.04 23.10 -13.01
C GLY A 626 8.93 22.83 -14.21
N ILE A 627 8.60 23.47 -15.33
CA ILE A 627 9.36 23.42 -16.57
C ILE A 627 9.74 24.85 -16.93
N ASP A 628 11.04 25.15 -16.90
CA ASP A 628 11.58 26.42 -17.37
C ASP A 628 11.92 26.30 -18.85
N VAL A 629 10.99 26.74 -19.68
CA VAL A 629 11.10 26.73 -21.14
C VAL A 629 12.24 27.65 -21.60
N SER A 630 12.45 28.79 -20.93
CA SER A 630 13.45 29.77 -21.33
C SER A 630 14.88 29.26 -21.19
N ARG A 631 15.13 28.42 -20.18
CA ARG A 631 16.44 27.81 -19.92
C ARG A 631 16.56 26.36 -20.39
N HIS A 632 15.48 25.82 -20.96
CA HIS A 632 15.32 24.40 -21.27
C HIS A 632 15.68 23.48 -20.08
N ARG A 633 15.08 23.77 -18.92
CA ARG A 633 15.27 23.01 -17.67
C ARG A 633 13.97 22.44 -17.12
N ILE A 634 13.99 21.18 -16.70
CA ILE A 634 12.96 20.59 -15.85
C ILE A 634 13.42 20.71 -14.40
N GLN A 635 12.56 21.25 -13.54
CA GLN A 635 12.76 21.31 -12.11
C GLN A 635 12.11 20.08 -11.46
N ALA A 636 12.93 19.17 -10.92
CA ALA A 636 12.45 17.92 -10.32
C ALA A 636 12.83 17.81 -8.85
N LEU A 637 11.93 17.29 -8.03
CA LEU A 637 12.18 16.93 -6.64
C LEU A 637 12.24 15.41 -6.54
N THR A 638 13.33 14.87 -6.02
CA THR A 638 13.49 13.43 -5.86
C THR A 638 14.39 13.10 -4.67
N PRO A 639 14.08 12.03 -3.91
CA PRO A 639 14.95 11.47 -2.90
C PRO A 639 16.07 10.58 -3.48
N ILE A 640 16.17 10.42 -4.81
CA ILE A 640 17.26 9.64 -5.42
C ILE A 640 18.62 10.27 -5.05
N SER A 641 19.55 9.44 -4.58
CA SER A 641 20.87 9.88 -4.11
C SER A 641 21.67 10.59 -5.20
N PRO A 642 22.25 11.78 -4.93
CA PRO A 642 23.15 12.45 -5.87
C PRO A 642 24.28 11.56 -6.37
N ASN A 643 24.89 10.77 -5.47
CA ASN A 643 25.99 9.87 -5.81
C ASN A 643 25.60 8.83 -6.88
N LEU A 644 24.35 8.35 -6.83
CA LEU A 644 23.86 7.39 -7.81
C LEU A 644 23.67 8.05 -9.18
N ILE A 645 23.19 9.30 -9.20
CA ILE A 645 23.04 10.08 -10.44
C ILE A 645 24.43 10.38 -11.05
N GLU A 646 25.41 10.74 -10.22
CA GLU A 646 26.80 10.98 -10.68
C GLU A 646 27.42 9.70 -11.26
N GLU A 647 27.22 8.55 -10.62
CA GLU A 647 27.69 7.25 -11.12
C GLU A 647 27.08 6.92 -12.49
N LEU A 648 25.78 7.17 -12.67
CA LEU A 648 25.11 6.96 -13.96
C LEU A 648 25.65 7.86 -15.07
N GLN A 649 25.97 9.12 -14.73
CA GLN A 649 26.58 10.05 -15.67
C GLN A 649 28.00 9.62 -16.07
N GLN A 650 28.80 9.15 -15.10
CA GLN A 650 30.14 8.61 -15.36
C GLN A 650 30.09 7.38 -16.28
N ASN A 651 29.11 6.52 -16.06
CA ASN A 651 28.86 5.32 -16.86
C ASN A 651 28.09 5.61 -18.17
N ARG A 652 27.82 6.89 -18.49
CA ARG A 652 27.08 7.33 -19.69
C ARG A 652 25.75 6.63 -19.90
N LYS A 653 25.06 6.32 -18.80
CA LYS A 653 23.75 5.69 -18.83
C LYS A 653 22.67 6.70 -19.19
N SER A 654 21.70 6.26 -20.00
CA SER A 654 20.58 7.11 -20.42
C SER A 654 19.45 7.06 -19.41
N ILE A 655 18.82 8.22 -19.15
CA ILE A 655 17.70 8.35 -18.22
C ILE A 655 16.44 8.76 -19.00
N ILE A 656 15.34 8.06 -18.75
CA ILE A 656 14.00 8.38 -19.28
C ILE A 656 13.11 8.78 -18.10
N LEU A 657 12.31 9.84 -18.29
CA LEU A 657 11.22 10.18 -17.39
C LEU A 657 9.95 9.50 -17.89
N LEU A 658 9.43 8.58 -17.08
CA LEU A 658 8.27 7.78 -17.42
C LEU A 658 7.03 8.32 -16.70
N SER A 659 6.06 8.83 -17.47
CA SER A 659 4.75 9.26 -16.99
C SER A 659 3.72 8.14 -17.15
N GLY A 660 2.74 8.09 -16.27
CA GLY A 660 1.66 7.11 -16.34
C GLY A 660 0.54 7.41 -15.34
N LYS A 661 -0.28 6.39 -15.05
CA LYS A 661 -1.45 6.48 -14.18
C LYS A 661 -1.12 6.27 -12.69
N LEU A 662 -0.20 7.09 -12.17
CA LEU A 662 0.04 7.22 -10.73
C LEU A 662 -1.00 8.13 -10.09
N ASP A 663 -1.16 8.07 -8.76
CA ASP A 663 -2.05 9.00 -8.07
C ASP A 663 -1.51 10.44 -8.18
N THR A 664 -2.37 11.39 -8.51
CA THR A 664 -2.00 12.81 -8.59
C THR A 664 -1.47 13.31 -7.24
N PRO A 665 -0.34 14.05 -7.20
CA PRO A 665 0.28 14.51 -5.95
C PRO A 665 -0.42 15.74 -5.36
N GLY A 666 -1.75 15.70 -5.22
CA GLY A 666 -2.55 16.80 -4.67
C GLY A 666 -2.11 17.27 -3.28
N TRP A 667 -1.53 16.35 -2.50
CA TRP A 667 -0.95 16.62 -1.19
C TRP A 667 0.22 17.62 -1.27
N ALA A 668 1.04 17.57 -2.32
CA ALA A 668 2.22 18.42 -2.48
C ALA A 668 1.83 19.89 -2.71
N TYR A 669 0.75 20.14 -3.47
CA TYR A 669 0.29 21.50 -3.79
C TYR A 669 -0.24 22.23 -2.55
N THR A 670 -0.81 21.49 -1.60
CA THR A 670 -1.41 22.05 -0.38
C THR A 670 -0.47 22.11 0.82
N GLU A 671 0.72 21.52 0.71
CA GLU A 671 1.61 21.28 1.83
C GLU A 671 2.11 22.57 2.51
N ASP A 672 2.52 23.56 1.72
CA ASP A 672 3.00 24.85 2.23
C ASP A 672 1.88 25.62 2.96
N LEU A 673 0.66 25.55 2.44
CA LEU A 673 -0.51 26.17 3.07
C LEU A 673 -0.82 25.55 4.44
N LEU A 674 -0.78 24.22 4.53
CA LEU A 674 -1.03 23.48 5.76
C LEU A 674 0.06 23.76 6.80
N SER A 675 1.31 23.79 6.38
CA SER A 675 2.46 24.11 7.24
C SER A 675 2.33 25.50 7.87
N ARG A 676 2.02 26.52 7.06
CA ARG A 676 1.82 27.91 7.55
C ARG A 676 0.61 28.01 8.48
N ALA A 677 -0.50 27.36 8.15
CA ALA A 677 -1.69 27.33 9.01
C ALA A 677 -1.41 26.67 10.38
N ALA A 678 -0.53 25.66 10.42
CA ALA A 678 -0.11 25.04 11.67
C ALA A 678 0.77 25.99 12.51
N LEU A 679 1.67 26.75 11.88
CA LEU A 679 2.50 27.77 12.56
C LEU A 679 1.67 28.93 13.13
N GLU A 680 0.65 29.38 12.41
CA GLU A 680 -0.30 30.42 12.89
C GLU A 680 -1.09 29.94 14.12
N LYS A 681 -1.57 28.70 14.12
CA LYS A 681 -2.25 28.11 15.28
C LYS A 681 -1.30 28.00 16.49
N GLY A 682 -0.04 27.61 16.28
CA GLY A 682 0.96 27.51 17.35
C GLY A 682 1.34 28.87 17.97
N SER A 683 1.46 29.92 17.15
CA SER A 683 1.77 31.29 17.61
C SER A 683 0.59 31.97 18.30
N THR A 684 -0.65 31.66 17.92
CA THR A 684 -1.86 32.19 18.57
C THR A 684 -2.05 31.66 20.00
N ILE A 685 -1.63 30.41 20.27
CA ILE A 685 -1.70 29.80 21.61
C ILE A 685 -0.73 30.47 22.61
N GLN A 686 0.39 31.05 22.14
CA GLN A 686 1.36 31.74 23.01
C GLN A 686 0.86 33.08 23.57
N TYR A 687 -0.12 33.74 22.95
CA TYR A 687 -0.68 35.01 23.44
C TYR A 687 -1.89 34.85 24.38
N GLY A 688 -2.39 33.62 24.58
CA GLY A 688 -3.56 33.33 25.41
C GLY A 688 -3.26 32.79 26.83
N SER A 689 -1.98 32.58 27.18
CA SER A 689 -1.56 32.06 28.49
C SER A 689 -0.60 33.06 29.13
N GLY A 690 -1.14 34.03 29.87
CA GLY A 690 -0.36 34.93 30.70
C GLY A 690 0.30 34.20 31.86
N LYS A 691 1.48 33.61 31.64
CA LYS A 691 2.57 33.47 32.63
C LYS A 691 3.91 33.42 31.88
N SER A 692 4.71 34.46 32.08
CA SER A 692 6.07 34.59 31.58
C SER A 692 7.00 33.54 32.18
N TYR A 693 7.63 32.72 31.35
CA TYR A 693 8.90 32.06 31.68
C TYR A 693 9.90 32.39 30.58
N GLN A 694 10.90 33.21 30.92
CA GLN A 694 12.11 33.38 30.13
C GLN A 694 12.91 32.07 30.18
N SER A 695 13.01 31.34 29.07
CA SER A 695 14.13 30.44 28.86
C SER A 695 15.25 31.22 28.16
N LYS A 696 16.35 31.44 28.88
CA LYS A 696 17.60 31.91 28.30
C LYS A 696 18.15 30.79 27.41
N PHE A 697 18.06 30.94 26.10
CA PHE A 697 18.98 30.31 25.16
C PHE A 697 20.12 31.31 24.93
N GLU A 698 21.24 31.10 25.61
CA GLU A 698 22.52 31.71 25.23
C GLU A 698 23.24 30.75 24.28
N GLY A 699 23.43 31.24 23.06
CA GLY A 699 24.19 30.62 21.99
C GLY A 699 24.30 31.66 20.88
N LYS A 700 25.23 32.61 21.07
CA LYS A 700 25.47 33.74 20.18
C LYS A 700 25.96 33.26 18.81
N ALA A 701 25.21 33.62 17.76
CA ALA A 701 25.78 34.17 16.54
C ALA A 701 24.89 35.36 16.14
N GLU A 702 25.49 36.54 16.18
CA GLU A 702 24.98 37.88 15.92
C GLU A 702 24.48 38.04 14.45
N THR A 703 23.22 38.45 14.27
CA THR A 703 22.74 39.73 13.64
C THR A 703 23.19 39.94 12.18
N ASP A 704 22.32 40.07 11.19
CA ASP A 704 21.20 41.01 11.08
C ASP A 704 20.06 40.49 10.20
N CYS A 705 18.82 40.66 10.66
CA CYS A 705 17.62 40.89 9.85
C CYS A 705 16.44 41.15 10.80
N LYS A 706 16.39 42.36 11.38
CA LYS A 706 15.13 42.92 11.90
C LYS A 706 14.58 43.88 10.85
N ILE A 707 13.24 43.96 10.82
CA ILE A 707 12.36 44.74 9.91
C ILE A 707 12.07 43.89 8.65
N GLU A 708 10.86 43.34 8.39
CA GLU A 708 9.59 44.07 8.24
C GLU A 708 8.37 43.11 8.17
N CYS A 709 8.28 42.06 8.99
CA CYS A 709 7.27 41.00 8.79
C CYS A 709 5.85 41.35 9.30
N ARG A 710 5.36 42.58 9.16
CA ARG A 710 3.98 42.97 9.55
C ARG A 710 3.17 43.70 8.48
N LYS A 711 3.78 44.07 7.35
CA LYS A 711 3.10 44.81 6.26
C LYS A 711 3.05 44.09 4.91
N THR A 712 3.62 42.90 4.78
CA THR A 712 3.54 42.05 3.57
C THR A 712 2.49 40.94 3.63
N PHE A 713 1.60 40.95 4.64
CA PHE A 713 0.55 39.92 4.83
C PHE A 713 -0.62 39.96 3.83
N ASN A 714 -0.47 40.72 2.73
CA ASN A 714 -1.43 40.81 1.64
C ASN A 714 -0.80 40.51 0.27
N THR A 715 0.31 39.77 0.20
CA THR A 715 0.83 39.28 -1.08
C THR A 715 -0.03 38.12 -1.59
N ASN A 716 -1.00 38.45 -2.44
CA ASN A 716 -1.45 37.71 -3.63
C ASN A 716 -1.36 36.16 -3.62
N PHE A 717 -1.98 35.46 -2.67
CA PHE A 717 -2.23 34.01 -2.80
C PHE A 717 -3.54 33.68 -3.53
N LYS A 718 -3.95 34.53 -4.49
CA LYS A 718 -5.15 34.26 -5.31
C LYS A 718 -4.94 33.12 -6.31
N GLU A 719 -3.70 32.73 -6.62
CA GLU A 719 -3.41 31.77 -7.69
C GLU A 719 -2.31 30.76 -7.29
N ILE A 720 -2.65 29.78 -6.44
CA ILE A 720 -1.85 28.55 -6.39
C ILE A 720 -2.35 27.65 -7.53
N PRO A 721 -1.49 27.24 -8.47
CA PRO A 721 -1.89 26.36 -9.57
C PRO A 721 -2.58 25.11 -9.03
N TRP A 722 -3.66 24.70 -9.70
CA TRP A 722 -4.47 23.52 -9.35
C TRP A 722 -5.12 23.54 -7.97
N VAL A 723 -5.05 24.63 -7.19
CA VAL A 723 -5.72 24.75 -5.89
C VAL A 723 -6.78 25.84 -5.94
N GLU A 724 -7.96 25.54 -5.42
CA GLU A 724 -9.04 26.48 -5.22
C GLU A 724 -9.25 26.71 -3.73
N LYS A 725 -9.44 27.97 -3.36
CA LYS A 725 -9.82 28.37 -2.01
C LYS A 725 -11.34 28.46 -1.94
N LEU A 726 -11.96 27.63 -1.11
CA LEU A 726 -13.40 27.73 -0.85
C LEU A 726 -13.64 28.84 0.19
N GLU A 727 -14.44 29.84 -0.16
CA GLU A 727 -14.87 30.91 0.75
C GLU A 727 -16.36 30.77 1.08
N GLY A 728 -16.68 30.43 2.33
CA GLY A 728 -18.04 30.53 2.89
C GLY A 728 -19.09 29.50 2.42
N SER A 729 -20.05 29.24 3.32
CA SER A 729 -21.34 28.51 3.24
C SER A 729 -21.62 27.40 2.19
N GLN A 730 -20.64 26.80 1.55
CA GLN A 730 -20.80 25.51 0.88
C GLN A 730 -20.82 24.37 1.92
N GLY A 731 -21.80 24.42 2.82
CA GLY A 731 -22.17 23.35 3.75
C GLY A 731 -21.42 23.28 5.10
N ARG A 732 -20.59 24.27 5.49
CA ARG A 732 -19.93 24.30 6.81
C ARG A 732 -19.78 25.70 7.40
N GLY A 733 -19.69 25.75 8.73
CA GLY A 733 -19.75 26.95 9.56
C GLY A 733 -18.74 28.05 9.23
N VAL A 734 -19.19 29.29 9.48
CA VAL A 734 -18.48 30.55 9.26
C VAL A 734 -17.09 30.51 9.92
N GLY A 735 -16.04 30.75 9.12
CA GLY A 735 -14.65 30.87 9.61
C GLY A 735 -13.70 29.72 9.26
N SER A 736 -14.18 28.60 8.69
CA SER A 736 -13.28 27.52 8.25
C SER A 736 -12.69 27.80 6.86
N ARG A 737 -11.39 28.10 6.78
CA ARG A 737 -10.63 28.16 5.52
C ARG A 737 -10.31 26.73 5.10
N VAL A 738 -10.81 26.28 3.96
CA VAL A 738 -10.51 24.96 3.37
C VAL A 738 -10.01 25.16 1.96
N TRP A 739 -8.78 24.72 1.69
CA TRP A 739 -8.21 24.67 0.36
C TRP A 739 -8.45 23.28 -0.24
N ARG A 740 -8.76 23.24 -1.53
CA ARG A 740 -9.05 22.00 -2.25
C ARG A 740 -8.29 22.00 -3.56
N VAL A 741 -7.74 20.85 -3.96
CA VAL A 741 -7.25 20.67 -5.32
C VAL A 741 -8.44 20.72 -6.29
N ARG A 742 -8.32 21.53 -7.35
CA ARG A 742 -9.29 21.69 -8.43
C ARG A 742 -9.64 20.32 -9.01
N ARG A 743 -10.92 20.07 -9.26
CA ARG A 743 -11.39 18.82 -9.88
C ARG A 743 -11.16 18.81 -11.38
N ASP A 744 -10.98 20.00 -11.95
CA ASP A 744 -10.74 20.35 -13.33
C ASP A 744 -9.26 20.72 -13.54
N LEU A 745 -8.39 19.72 -13.44
CA LEU A 745 -7.01 19.85 -13.92
C LEU A 745 -7.07 20.06 -15.45
N GLY A 746 -7.07 21.31 -15.91
CA GLY A 746 -6.99 21.65 -17.34
C GLY A 746 -8.27 22.17 -18.02
N LYS A 747 -9.32 22.57 -17.30
CA LYS A 747 -10.36 23.42 -17.91
C LYS A 747 -10.15 24.86 -17.45
N THR A 748 -9.59 25.69 -18.32
CA THR A 748 -9.65 27.14 -18.14
C THR A 748 -11.12 27.55 -18.12
N SER A 749 -11.56 28.17 -17.03
CA SER A 749 -12.82 28.91 -16.98
C SER A 749 -12.61 30.26 -17.65
N GLU A 750 -12.33 30.25 -18.95
CA GLU A 750 -12.52 31.45 -19.76
C GLU A 750 -13.89 31.32 -20.44
N GLY A 751 -14.88 31.94 -19.81
CA GLY A 751 -16.12 32.29 -20.49
C GLY A 751 -15.76 33.25 -21.62
N TRP A 752 -15.76 32.73 -22.85
CA TRP A 752 -15.89 33.54 -24.04
C TRP A 752 -17.32 34.08 -24.06
N ASP A 753 -17.51 35.30 -23.55
CA ASP A 753 -18.66 36.11 -23.91
C ASP A 753 -18.15 37.44 -24.49
N SER A 754 -18.24 37.50 -25.83
CA SER A 754 -18.57 38.64 -26.70
C SER A 754 -17.91 40.01 -26.44
#